data_AF-A0A947KJJ1-F1
#
_entry.id   AF-A0A947KJJ1-F1
#
_cell.length_a   1.000
_cell.length_b   1.000
_cell.length_c   1.000
_cell.angle_alpha   90.00
_cell.angle_beta   90.00
_cell.angle_gamma   90.00
#
_symmetry.space_group_name_H-M   'P 1'
#
loop_
_entity.id
_entity.type
_entity.pdbx_description
1 polymer ?
#
loop_
_entity_poly.entity_id
_entity_poly.type
_entity_poly.pdbx_seq_one_letter_code
_entity_poly.pdbx_strand_id
1 'polypeptide(L)'
;MLKNRSLRFKLSAFILTGTILVAAVLFSYYYSVSRKLILESALTNARHLTMETVNSVENVFRSTAKIPENLVYVFETGVTDEKALYRFMETVVKNNTELFGSAIAFEPGAMVPGVERFAPYFYKNNGQIVYSNLSDPAYNYHLQDWYQIPKELNKPVWSEPYFDEGGGDIIMATYSVPFRWPNDGVNENKFRGIITIDISLVWLKQVFEELSIYETGYGFLLSQSGKFLVHPDPDNVMNASIFDIAELQQDEKLRELGRKMVRGQTGFMNIIEPVTGQEVYLCFAPFPSSGYSMGIVIPTAELFAGLTRLNRNVAIIAVLGLLALFGVISLISGRITEPIRRLSGATTLIGQGDFNAVLPKIDTNDEIGQLMRSFETMQIALAEYIENLKKTTADKEKIEGELRIAHDIQMSIIPRTFPPFPDRSDVDIYGILESAKAVGGDLYDFFLLDENRLGAAIGDVSGKGVPASLFMAVTRTLLRAKSMNMKNASPGKIVTSMDIDLCTENDASMFVTFFYFILNLKTGELEYCNAGHNPPFVLDEDGEITAIDTVHGFPLGVMEAEPYETGKIKIRPGTRIVLYTDGVTEAENEARELFKEKRLLETLKLMKDVQDPKEITLAVKKAVKEFTLEAEQSDDLTMLVINYLGGNYTSK
;
A
#
# COMPACT_ATOMS: atom_id res chain seq x y z
N MET A 1 12.47 -4.05 -2.68
CA MET A 1 12.87 -4.87 -1.50
C MET A 1 11.74 -5.25 -0.54
N LEU A 2 10.52 -4.69 -0.62
CA LEU A 2 9.48 -4.92 0.40
C LEU A 2 8.51 -6.09 0.15
N LYS A 3 8.44 -6.68 -1.06
CA LYS A 3 7.36 -7.63 -1.42
C LYS A 3 7.23 -8.82 -0.45
N ASN A 4 8.33 -9.42 0.01
CA ASN A 4 8.34 -10.65 0.83
C ASN A 4 8.43 -10.43 2.36
N ARG A 5 8.29 -9.18 2.86
CA ARG A 5 8.33 -8.90 4.30
C ARG A 5 6.93 -9.02 4.92
N SER A 6 6.87 -9.40 6.20
CA SER A 6 5.60 -9.50 6.96
C SER A 6 4.84 -8.17 6.96
N LEU A 7 3.52 -8.23 7.01
CA LEU A 7 2.67 -7.02 7.07
C LEU A 7 3.05 -6.13 8.26
N ARG A 8 3.43 -6.75 9.40
CA ARG A 8 3.95 -6.08 10.58
C ARG A 8 5.17 -5.21 10.30
N PHE A 9 6.14 -5.74 9.56
CA PHE A 9 7.33 -4.99 9.20
C PHE A 9 7.00 -3.82 8.26
N LYS A 10 6.12 -4.04 7.27
CA LYS A 10 5.72 -3.00 6.31
C LYS A 10 5.02 -1.82 7.00
N LEU A 11 4.03 -2.09 7.85
CA LEU A 11 3.32 -1.07 8.63
C LEU A 11 4.27 -0.29 9.54
N SER A 12 5.11 -1.01 10.29
CA SER A 12 6.06 -0.39 11.21
C SER A 12 7.06 0.51 10.47
N ALA A 13 7.61 0.02 9.36
CA ALA A 13 8.56 0.78 8.56
C ALA A 13 7.91 2.02 7.93
N PHE A 14 6.69 1.92 7.41
CA PHE A 14 6.00 3.04 6.77
C PHE A 14 5.71 4.17 7.76
N ILE A 15 5.12 3.84 8.92
CA ILE A 15 4.81 4.83 9.96
C ILE A 15 6.10 5.46 10.48
N LEU A 16 7.11 4.65 10.81
CA LEU A 16 8.38 5.14 11.34
C LEU A 16 9.09 6.07 10.35
N THR A 17 9.09 5.73 9.05
CA THR A 17 9.69 6.58 8.01
C THR A 17 8.98 7.93 7.92
N GLY A 18 7.64 7.94 7.96
CA GLY A 18 6.85 9.17 7.99
C GLY A 18 7.16 10.03 9.22
N THR A 19 7.21 9.42 10.41
CA THR A 19 7.54 10.15 11.65
C THR A 19 8.96 10.71 11.65
N ILE A 20 9.94 9.95 11.15
CA ILE A 20 11.34 10.41 11.03
C ILE A 20 11.41 11.63 10.11
N LEU A 21 10.71 11.61 8.97
CA LEU A 21 10.72 12.71 8.02
C LEU A 21 10.12 13.99 8.62
N VAL A 22 8.98 13.89 9.31
CA VAL A 22 8.35 15.02 10.01
C VAL A 22 9.28 15.56 11.10
N ALA A 23 9.88 14.68 11.91
CA ALA A 23 10.81 15.07 12.97
C ALA A 23 12.06 15.79 12.41
N ALA A 24 12.60 15.30 11.29
CA ALA A 24 13.76 15.92 10.63
C ALA A 24 13.45 17.32 10.11
N VAL A 25 12.28 17.52 9.51
CA VAL A 25 11.82 18.84 9.03
C VAL A 25 11.65 19.82 10.19
N LEU A 26 10.97 19.40 11.27
CA LEU A 26 10.77 20.23 12.46
C LEU A 26 12.10 20.59 13.13
N PHE A 27 13.01 19.62 13.26
CA PHE A 27 14.33 19.85 13.84
C PHE A 27 15.17 20.81 13.00
N SER A 28 15.16 20.66 11.67
CA SER A 28 15.87 21.57 10.76
C SER A 28 15.32 23.00 10.83
N TYR A 29 13.99 23.15 10.88
CA TYR A 29 13.35 24.45 11.04
C TYR A 29 13.72 25.09 12.38
N TYR A 30 13.58 24.35 13.47
CA TYR A 30 13.97 24.78 14.82
C TYR A 30 15.44 25.23 14.87
N TYR A 31 16.35 24.41 14.35
CA TYR A 31 17.78 24.72 14.34
C TYR A 31 18.09 26.02 13.58
N SER A 32 17.51 26.18 12.39
CA SER A 32 17.73 27.38 11.56
C SER A 32 17.21 28.65 12.24
N VAL A 33 16.03 28.58 12.86
CA VAL A 33 15.43 29.73 13.56
C VAL A 33 16.23 30.08 14.83
N SER A 34 16.57 29.09 15.65
CA SER A 34 17.35 29.32 16.88
C SER A 34 18.74 29.88 16.59
N ARG A 35 19.43 29.38 15.57
CA ARG A 35 20.75 29.91 15.17
C ARG A 35 20.66 31.37 14.76
N LYS A 36 19.64 31.74 13.97
CA LYS A 36 19.42 33.12 13.54
C LYS A 36 19.13 34.05 14.71
N LEU A 37 18.22 33.67 15.61
CA LEU A 37 17.83 34.49 16.77
C LEU A 37 18.99 34.70 17.75
N ILE A 38 19.79 33.65 18.03
CA ILE A 38 20.96 33.76 18.90
C ILE A 38 22.00 34.70 18.30
N LEU A 39 22.25 34.60 16.99
CA LEU A 39 23.19 35.47 16.30
C LEU A 39 22.72 36.93 16.31
N GLU A 40 21.46 37.20 15.94
CA GLU A 40 20.90 38.55 15.95
C GLU A 40 20.95 39.19 17.35
N SER A 41 20.62 38.42 18.39
CA SER A 41 20.70 38.87 19.78
C SER A 41 22.14 39.19 20.20
N ALA A 42 23.10 38.31 19.89
CA ALA A 42 24.51 38.52 20.22
C ALA A 42 25.11 39.73 19.50
N LEU A 43 24.82 39.90 18.20
CA LEU A 43 25.28 41.07 17.44
C LEU A 43 24.66 42.37 18.00
N THR A 44 23.39 42.34 18.40
CA THR A 44 22.72 43.49 19.01
C THR A 44 23.36 43.86 20.35
N ASN A 45 23.57 42.89 21.23
CA ASN A 45 24.24 43.10 22.52
C ASN A 45 25.67 43.60 22.35
N ALA A 46 26.44 43.04 21.42
CA ALA A 46 27.79 43.48 21.12
C ALA A 46 27.83 44.93 20.62
N ARG A 47 26.87 45.35 19.79
CA ARG A 47 26.77 46.75 19.37
C ARG A 47 26.43 47.68 20.52
N HIS A 48 25.52 47.28 21.41
CA HIS A 48 25.20 48.07 22.60
C HIS A 48 26.43 48.24 23.49
N LEU A 49 27.12 47.14 23.82
CA LEU A 49 28.36 47.17 24.61
C LEU A 49 29.43 48.03 23.93
N THR A 50 29.67 47.83 22.63
CA THR A 50 30.63 48.63 21.86
C THR A 50 30.29 50.12 21.94
N MET A 51 29.04 50.51 21.70
CA MET A 51 28.64 51.92 21.72
C MET A 51 28.67 52.52 23.13
N GLU A 52 28.33 51.75 24.15
CA GLU A 52 28.43 52.16 25.55
C GLU A 52 29.89 52.43 25.95
N THR A 53 30.80 51.50 25.62
CA THR A 53 32.23 51.68 25.81
C THR A 53 32.77 52.87 25.03
N VAL A 54 32.40 53.02 23.76
CA VAL A 54 32.76 54.19 22.92
C VAL A 54 32.34 55.48 23.60
N ASN A 55 31.09 55.59 24.04
CA ASN A 55 30.57 56.80 24.66
C ASN A 55 31.27 57.11 25.99
N SER A 56 31.53 56.09 26.83
CA SER A 56 32.22 56.26 28.11
C SER A 56 33.64 56.81 27.93
N VAL A 57 34.41 56.21 27.01
CA VAL A 57 35.77 56.61 26.69
C VAL A 57 35.82 57.95 25.96
N GLU A 58 34.93 58.19 25.00
CA GLU A 58 34.81 59.48 24.30
C GLU A 58 34.52 60.63 25.25
N ASN A 59 33.72 60.41 26.30
CA ASN A 59 33.48 61.44 27.32
C ASN A 59 34.77 61.85 28.01
N VAL A 60 35.67 60.90 28.32
CA VAL A 60 36.99 61.19 28.90
C VAL A 60 37.87 61.95 27.90
N PHE A 61 37.97 61.48 26.66
CA PHE A 61 38.75 62.17 25.62
C PHE A 61 38.27 63.60 25.37
N ARG A 62 36.95 63.84 25.33
CA ARG A 62 36.38 65.17 25.10
C ARG A 62 36.50 66.08 26.32
N SER A 63 36.23 65.57 27.52
CA SER A 63 36.27 66.38 28.75
C SER A 63 37.70 66.85 29.03
N THR A 64 38.68 65.99 28.81
CA THR A 64 40.09 66.30 28.99
C THR A 64 40.60 67.22 27.88
N ALA A 65 40.26 66.97 26.60
CA ALA A 65 40.67 67.83 25.48
C ALA A 65 40.24 69.30 25.64
N LYS A 66 39.09 69.55 26.28
CA LYS A 66 38.59 70.89 26.61
C LYS A 66 39.53 71.66 27.55
N ILE A 67 40.35 70.98 28.35
CA ILE A 67 41.24 71.61 29.32
C ILE A 67 42.27 72.48 28.59
N PRO A 68 43.21 71.94 27.78
CA PRO A 68 44.19 72.77 27.11
C PRO A 68 43.55 73.74 26.11
N GLU A 69 42.44 73.39 25.45
CA GLU A 69 41.67 74.32 24.59
C GLU A 69 41.24 75.58 25.35
N ASN A 70 40.72 75.43 26.57
CA ASN A 70 40.34 76.56 27.40
C ASN A 70 41.57 77.31 27.95
N LEU A 71 42.67 76.60 28.22
CA LEU A 71 43.91 77.20 28.69
C LEU A 71 44.54 78.12 27.64
N VAL A 72 44.43 77.79 26.34
CA VAL A 72 44.94 78.64 25.25
C VAL A 72 44.49 80.09 25.42
N TYR A 73 43.20 80.34 25.68
CA TYR A 73 42.68 81.71 25.85
C TYR A 73 43.32 82.45 27.03
N VAL A 74 43.69 81.75 28.11
CA VAL A 74 44.37 82.34 29.26
C VAL A 74 45.82 82.68 28.89
N PHE A 75 46.51 81.82 28.16
CA PHE A 75 47.89 82.05 27.76
C PHE A 75 48.04 83.10 26.64
N GLU A 76 47.05 83.19 25.75
CA GLU A 76 46.94 84.23 24.72
C GLU A 76 46.50 85.59 25.30
N THR A 77 46.09 85.68 26.57
CA THR A 77 45.73 86.95 27.22
C THR A 77 46.83 87.55 28.12
N GLY A 78 47.98 86.88 28.25
CA GLY A 78 49.20 87.53 28.78
C GLY A 78 49.82 86.97 30.07
N VAL A 79 49.71 85.66 30.34
CA VAL A 79 50.49 85.04 31.43
C VAL A 79 52.00 85.18 31.17
N THR A 80 52.71 85.80 32.11
CA THR A 80 54.16 86.11 32.05
C THR A 80 54.93 85.72 33.33
N ASP A 81 54.26 85.32 34.41
CA ASP A 81 54.90 84.88 35.66
C ASP A 81 55.10 83.37 35.72
N GLU A 82 56.36 82.94 35.81
CA GLU A 82 56.78 81.54 35.94
C GLU A 82 56.24 80.87 37.21
N LYS A 83 56.19 81.57 38.35
CA LYS A 83 55.69 80.98 39.62
C LYS A 83 54.17 80.81 39.62
N ALA A 84 53.45 81.69 38.94
CA ALA A 84 52.02 81.52 38.70
C ALA A 84 51.76 80.33 37.77
N LEU A 85 52.57 80.17 36.73
CA LEU A 85 52.49 79.06 35.78
C LEU A 85 52.62 77.70 36.47
N TYR A 86 53.64 77.52 37.30
CA TYR A 86 53.86 76.24 38.00
C TYR A 86 52.70 75.86 38.93
N ARG A 87 52.24 76.80 39.76
CA ARG A 87 51.08 76.57 40.66
C ARG A 87 49.81 76.25 39.89
N PHE A 88 49.65 76.91 38.74
CA PHE A 88 48.49 76.69 37.88
C PHE A 88 48.51 75.29 37.26
N MET A 89 49.63 74.89 36.65
CA MET A 89 49.80 73.56 36.06
C MET A 89 49.65 72.44 37.10
N GLU A 90 50.26 72.59 38.28
CA GLU A 90 50.09 71.65 39.39
C GLU A 90 48.60 71.50 39.77
N THR A 91 47.85 72.61 39.83
CA THR A 91 46.42 72.61 40.15
C THR A 91 45.59 71.92 39.05
N VAL A 92 45.93 72.15 37.78
CA VAL A 92 45.26 71.50 36.63
C VAL A 92 45.42 69.99 36.71
N VAL A 93 46.64 69.48 36.89
CA VAL A 93 46.88 68.03 36.96
C VAL A 93 46.25 67.43 38.23
N LYS A 94 46.29 68.15 39.36
CA LYS A 94 45.70 67.70 40.63
C LYS A 94 44.17 67.60 40.61
N ASN A 95 43.49 68.57 40.01
CA ASN A 95 42.03 68.67 40.08
C ASN A 95 41.30 67.87 38.98
N ASN A 96 42.01 67.36 37.97
CA ASN A 96 41.42 66.56 36.91
C ASN A 96 41.89 65.12 37.04
N THR A 97 41.02 64.22 37.49
CA THR A 97 41.34 62.83 37.83
C THR A 97 41.86 62.03 36.64
N GLU A 98 41.37 62.34 35.44
CA GLU A 98 41.60 61.62 34.19
C GLU A 98 42.96 61.94 33.56
N LEU A 99 43.58 63.06 33.95
CA LEU A 99 44.89 63.45 33.43
C LEU A 99 46.01 62.65 34.07
N PHE A 100 46.91 62.10 33.26
CA PHE A 100 48.19 61.61 33.72
C PHE A 100 49.14 62.79 33.97
N GLY A 101 49.25 63.72 33.01
CA GLY A 101 50.12 64.88 33.10
C GLY A 101 49.71 66.01 32.17
N SER A 102 50.45 67.11 32.22
CA SER A 102 50.29 68.28 31.35
C SER A 102 51.61 69.03 31.24
N ALA A 103 52.00 69.36 30.01
CA ALA A 103 53.16 70.18 29.70
C ALA A 103 52.73 71.49 29.05
N ILE A 104 53.54 72.54 29.23
CA ILE A 104 53.43 73.77 28.44
C ILE A 104 54.80 74.05 27.87
N ALA A 105 54.98 73.74 26.59
CA ALA A 105 56.25 73.82 25.90
C ALA A 105 56.31 75.08 25.03
N PHE A 106 57.30 75.93 25.25
CA PHE A 106 57.41 77.24 24.61
C PHE A 106 58.45 77.23 23.48
N GLU A 107 58.28 78.13 22.50
CA GLU A 107 59.34 78.46 21.55
C GLU A 107 60.53 79.16 22.25
N PRO A 108 61.74 79.14 21.67
CA PRO A 108 62.91 79.79 22.24
C PRO A 108 62.66 81.27 22.58
N GLY A 109 62.96 81.65 23.82
CA GLY A 109 62.75 83.01 24.33
C GLY A 109 61.29 83.43 24.52
N ALA A 110 60.32 82.52 24.37
CA ALA A 110 58.89 82.88 24.37
C ALA A 110 58.22 82.97 25.75
N MET A 111 58.89 82.49 26.79
CA MET A 111 58.48 82.67 28.19
C MET A 111 59.53 83.48 28.97
N VAL A 112 60.79 83.05 28.92
CA VAL A 112 61.91 83.73 29.58
C VAL A 112 62.91 84.17 28.49
N PRO A 113 63.16 85.48 28.32
CA PRO A 113 64.11 85.98 27.33
C PRO A 113 65.51 85.35 27.50
N GLY A 114 66.09 84.85 26.42
CA GLY A 114 67.42 84.22 26.42
C GLY A 114 67.44 82.75 26.83
N VAL A 115 66.31 82.16 27.25
CA VAL A 115 66.19 80.72 27.51
C VAL A 115 65.75 80.00 26.23
N GLU A 116 66.59 79.07 25.77
CA GLU A 116 66.38 78.35 24.50
C GLU A 116 65.28 77.26 24.61
N ARG A 117 65.15 76.62 25.77
CA ARG A 117 64.20 75.53 26.02
C ARG A 117 63.49 75.78 27.35
N PHE A 118 62.16 75.81 27.32
CA PHE A 118 61.35 75.95 28.53
C PHE A 118 60.05 75.17 28.35
N ALA A 119 59.95 74.05 29.06
CA ALA A 119 58.81 73.14 29.00
C ALA A 119 58.55 72.51 30.37
N PRO A 120 57.93 73.26 31.32
CA PRO A 120 57.47 72.67 32.57
C PRO A 120 56.45 71.56 32.33
N TYR A 121 56.61 70.47 33.09
CA TYR A 121 55.76 69.30 33.03
C TYR A 121 55.35 68.86 34.44
N PHE A 122 54.05 68.67 34.64
CA PHE A 122 53.52 68.10 35.88
C PHE A 122 52.78 66.81 35.55
N TYR A 123 53.02 65.76 36.32
CA TYR A 123 52.39 64.46 36.11
C TYR A 123 52.13 63.72 37.42
N LYS A 124 51.26 62.72 37.34
CA LYS A 124 50.91 61.85 38.46
C LYS A 124 51.83 60.64 38.50
N ASN A 125 52.49 60.43 39.64
CA ASN A 125 53.24 59.22 39.93
C ASN A 125 52.84 58.69 41.30
N ASN A 126 52.31 57.47 41.37
CA ASN A 126 51.87 56.81 42.62
C ASN A 126 50.98 57.70 43.53
N GLY A 127 50.07 58.49 42.93
CA GLY A 127 49.15 59.37 43.64
C GLY A 127 49.73 60.72 44.10
N GLN A 128 51.00 60.99 43.80
CA GLN A 128 51.64 62.29 44.03
C GLN A 128 51.81 63.06 42.70
N ILE A 129 51.81 64.39 42.78
CA ILE A 129 52.10 65.25 41.64
C ILE A 129 53.61 65.52 41.62
N VAL A 130 54.25 65.17 40.51
CA VAL A 130 55.69 65.32 40.30
C VAL A 130 55.92 66.37 39.22
N TYR A 131 56.94 67.21 39.44
CA TYR A 131 57.41 68.19 38.47
C TYR A 131 58.64 67.64 37.74
N SER A 132 58.66 67.78 36.42
CA SER A 132 59.83 67.61 35.58
C SER A 132 59.94 68.79 34.60
N ASN A 133 61.14 69.05 34.09
CA ASN A 133 61.34 70.04 33.04
C ASN A 133 61.84 69.32 31.79
N LEU A 134 61.03 69.30 30.74
CA LEU A 134 61.33 68.58 29.48
C LEU A 134 62.40 69.28 28.62
N SER A 135 63.12 70.25 29.19
CA SER A 135 64.14 71.06 28.51
C SER A 135 65.51 70.36 28.39
N ASP A 136 65.62 69.08 28.77
CA ASP A 136 66.84 68.29 28.61
C ASP A 136 67.28 68.26 27.13
N PRO A 137 68.53 68.65 26.80
CA PRO A 137 69.07 68.56 25.45
C PRO A 137 69.00 67.17 24.82
N ALA A 138 69.04 66.09 25.62
CA ALA A 138 68.93 64.71 25.15
C ALA A 138 67.50 64.35 24.70
N TYR A 139 66.47 64.89 25.36
CA TYR A 139 65.07 64.64 25.00
C TYR A 139 64.58 65.53 23.84
N ASN A 140 65.00 66.80 23.85
CA ASN A 140 64.69 67.83 22.84
C ASN A 140 63.22 67.82 22.39
N TYR A 141 62.32 68.33 23.24
CA TYR A 141 60.87 68.33 23.00
C TYR A 141 60.45 68.94 21.66
N HIS A 142 61.24 69.87 21.09
CA HIS A 142 60.95 70.45 19.78
C HIS A 142 60.94 69.42 18.65
N LEU A 143 61.54 68.23 18.81
CA LEU A 143 61.52 67.17 17.78
C LEU A 143 60.43 66.13 18.01
N GLN A 144 59.73 66.20 19.14
CA GLN A 144 58.73 65.20 19.50
C GLN A 144 57.44 65.40 18.69
N ASP A 145 56.79 64.30 18.34
CA ASP A 145 55.57 64.31 17.51
C ASP A 145 54.43 65.12 18.14
N TRP A 146 54.29 65.03 19.47
CA TRP A 146 53.31 65.82 20.23
C TRP A 146 53.58 67.34 20.15
N TYR A 147 54.80 67.77 19.80
CA TYR A 147 55.13 69.18 19.59
C TYR A 147 55.06 69.57 18.09
N GLN A 148 55.68 68.78 17.21
CA GLN A 148 55.82 69.11 15.79
C GLN A 148 54.49 69.04 15.03
N ILE A 149 53.71 67.98 15.23
CA ILE A 149 52.47 67.74 14.47
C ILE A 149 51.44 68.87 14.68
N PRO A 150 51.04 69.23 15.91
CA PRO A 150 50.10 70.35 16.11
C PRO A 150 50.66 71.71 15.67
N LYS A 151 51.99 71.92 15.74
CA LYS A 151 52.64 73.14 15.26
C LYS A 151 52.50 73.28 13.74
N GLU A 152 52.87 72.24 13.00
CA GLU A 152 52.81 72.22 11.53
C GLU A 152 51.36 72.22 11.00
N LEU A 153 50.47 71.46 11.65
CA LEU A 153 49.06 71.40 11.26
C LEU A 153 48.24 72.60 11.75
N ASN A 154 48.80 73.40 12.67
CA ASN A 154 48.17 74.57 13.29
C ASN A 154 46.76 74.28 13.84
N LYS A 155 46.56 73.08 14.39
CA LYS A 155 45.29 72.62 14.95
C LYS A 155 45.54 71.67 16.13
N PRO A 156 44.56 71.54 17.05
CA PRO A 156 44.63 70.55 18.10
C PRO A 156 44.69 69.12 17.54
N VAL A 157 45.54 68.26 18.10
CA VAL A 157 45.65 66.85 17.70
C VAL A 157 45.89 65.93 18.90
N TRP A 158 45.34 64.73 18.84
CA TRP A 158 45.82 63.59 19.62
C TRP A 158 47.02 62.96 18.92
N SER A 159 48.08 62.70 19.66
CA SER A 159 49.24 61.97 19.14
C SER A 159 48.90 60.48 18.91
N GLU A 160 49.70 59.81 18.09
CA GLU A 160 49.82 58.35 18.26
C GLU A 160 50.41 58.09 19.65
N PRO A 161 50.04 56.98 20.31
CA PRO A 161 50.61 56.68 21.61
C PRO A 161 52.12 56.48 21.53
N TYR A 162 52.82 56.89 22.56
CA TYR A 162 54.27 56.74 22.68
C TYR A 162 54.66 56.44 24.12
N PHE A 163 55.87 55.93 24.29
CA PHE A 163 56.44 55.74 25.62
C PHE A 163 57.15 57.03 26.02
N ASP A 164 56.72 57.64 27.12
CA ASP A 164 57.28 58.90 27.59
C ASP A 164 58.58 58.68 28.35
N GLU A 165 59.71 58.80 27.65
CA GLU A 165 61.05 58.74 28.22
C GLU A 165 61.43 60.10 28.84
N GLY A 166 61.64 60.15 30.16
CA GLY A 166 62.13 61.35 30.87
C GLY A 166 61.08 62.14 31.66
N GLY A 167 59.79 61.80 31.52
CA GLY A 167 58.71 62.27 32.38
C GLY A 167 58.26 61.18 33.35
N GLY A 168 57.26 60.40 32.92
CA GLY A 168 56.54 59.42 33.73
C GLY A 168 56.80 57.94 33.44
N ASP A 169 57.62 57.60 32.43
CA ASP A 169 57.97 56.22 32.01
C ASP A 169 56.72 55.33 31.78
N ILE A 170 55.72 55.87 31.07
CA ILE A 170 54.44 55.20 30.81
C ILE A 170 54.04 55.36 29.34
N ILE A 171 53.22 54.41 28.85
CA ILE A 171 52.57 54.56 27.54
C ILE A 171 51.39 55.52 27.69
N MET A 172 51.42 56.61 26.92
CA MET A 172 50.41 57.65 26.96
C MET A 172 50.03 58.12 25.56
N ALA A 173 48.88 58.78 25.47
CA ALA A 173 48.50 59.61 24.33
C ALA A 173 48.39 61.06 24.79
N THR A 174 48.87 61.97 23.96
CA THR A 174 48.96 63.39 24.31
C THR A 174 48.07 64.21 23.39
N TYR A 175 47.17 64.99 23.99
CA TYR A 175 46.42 65.99 23.26
C TYR A 175 47.13 67.32 23.33
N SER A 176 47.49 67.82 22.16
CA SER A 176 48.37 68.97 22.02
C SER A 176 47.65 70.10 21.32
N VAL A 177 47.63 71.27 21.96
CA VAL A 177 46.96 72.47 21.47
C VAL A 177 47.98 73.57 21.24
N PRO A 178 48.16 74.05 19.99
CA PRO A 178 49.05 75.18 19.72
C PRO A 178 48.44 76.49 20.22
N PHE A 179 49.24 77.34 20.84
CA PHE A 179 48.82 78.68 21.29
C PHE A 179 49.76 79.76 20.79
N ARG A 180 49.27 81.01 20.77
CA ARG A 180 49.95 82.14 20.14
C ARG A 180 50.33 83.23 21.13
N TRP A 181 51.05 84.21 20.62
CA TRP A 181 51.32 85.43 21.36
C TRP A 181 50.04 86.24 21.56
N PRO A 182 49.89 86.92 22.72
CA PRO A 182 48.84 87.91 22.91
C PRO A 182 48.89 88.96 21.81
N ASN A 183 47.72 89.42 21.37
CA ASN A 183 47.65 90.36 20.24
C ASN A 183 48.12 91.76 20.70
N ASP A 184 49.43 92.00 20.60
CA ASP A 184 50.14 93.22 21.00
C ASP A 184 50.50 94.14 19.82
N GLY A 185 50.06 93.78 18.61
CA GLY A 185 50.37 94.47 17.35
C GLY A 185 51.75 94.18 16.75
N VAL A 186 52.64 93.46 17.45
CA VAL A 186 54.00 93.12 16.98
C VAL A 186 54.16 91.62 16.72
N ASN A 187 53.49 90.78 17.51
CA ASN A 187 53.54 89.32 17.43
C ASN A 187 52.20 88.70 16.98
N GLU A 188 51.40 89.45 16.21
CA GLU A 188 50.06 89.02 15.80
C GLU A 188 50.09 87.65 15.11
N ASN A 189 49.30 86.73 15.65
CA ASN A 189 49.15 85.35 15.16
C ASN A 189 50.45 84.50 15.14
N LYS A 190 51.53 84.92 15.82
CA LYS A 190 52.78 84.17 15.91
C LYS A 190 52.64 83.00 16.89
N PHE A 191 53.06 81.81 16.47
CA PHE A 191 53.11 80.63 17.34
C PHE A 191 54.02 80.87 18.55
N ARG A 192 53.54 80.54 19.75
CA ARG A 192 54.24 80.77 21.01
C ARG A 192 54.64 79.48 21.71
N GLY A 193 53.88 78.41 21.50
CA GLY A 193 54.14 77.11 22.09
C GLY A 193 52.94 76.18 21.99
N ILE A 194 53.02 75.08 22.75
CA ILE A 194 51.97 74.06 22.84
C ILE A 194 51.63 73.80 24.30
N ILE A 195 50.33 73.70 24.57
CA ILE A 195 49.80 73.21 25.84
C ILE A 195 49.35 71.77 25.60
N THR A 196 49.80 70.85 26.44
CA THR A 196 49.45 69.45 26.35
C THR A 196 48.66 68.99 27.55
N ILE A 197 47.88 67.94 27.34
CA ILE A 197 47.49 67.02 28.39
C ILE A 197 47.82 65.61 27.97
N ASP A 198 48.17 64.78 28.95
CA ASP A 198 48.50 63.38 28.72
C ASP A 198 47.46 62.50 29.38
N ILE A 199 47.04 61.49 28.64
CA ILE A 199 46.20 60.42 29.14
C ILE A 199 47.03 59.13 29.12
N SER A 200 47.12 58.48 30.27
CA SER A 200 47.74 57.15 30.36
C SER A 200 46.90 56.13 29.58
N LEU A 201 47.52 55.24 28.83
CA LEU A 201 46.78 54.13 28.20
C LEU A 201 46.46 52.98 29.18
N VAL A 202 46.95 53.04 30.42
CA VAL A 202 46.72 51.99 31.42
C VAL A 202 45.25 51.88 31.80
N TRP A 203 44.53 52.99 31.97
CA TRP A 203 43.09 52.92 32.27
C TRP A 203 42.28 52.45 31.05
N LEU A 204 42.70 52.78 29.82
CA LEU A 204 42.06 52.25 28.61
C LEU A 204 42.24 50.75 28.53
N LYS A 205 43.43 50.23 28.85
CA LYS A 205 43.64 48.79 28.98
C LYS A 205 42.69 48.17 30.00
N GLN A 206 42.53 48.78 31.18
CA GLN A 206 41.61 48.30 32.23
C GLN A 206 40.15 48.25 31.76
N VAL A 207 39.66 49.31 31.08
CA VAL A 207 38.29 49.34 30.53
C VAL A 207 38.02 48.15 29.61
N PHE A 208 39.02 47.74 28.83
CA PHE A 208 38.90 46.64 27.88
C PHE A 208 39.11 45.26 28.53
N GLU A 209 39.93 45.17 29.58
CA GLU A 209 40.08 43.96 30.41
C GLU A 209 38.80 43.65 31.22
N GLU A 210 38.03 44.66 31.59
CA GLU A 210 36.74 44.51 32.27
C GLU A 210 35.60 44.07 31.33
N LEU A 211 35.80 44.13 30.00
CA LEU A 211 34.82 43.65 29.02
C LEU A 211 34.75 42.12 29.06
N SER A 212 33.80 41.58 29.83
CA SER A 212 33.50 40.14 29.84
C SER A 212 32.67 39.74 28.61
N ILE A 213 33.32 39.14 27.61
CA ILE A 213 32.67 38.65 26.38
C ILE A 213 32.83 37.13 26.32
N TYR A 214 31.84 36.40 26.87
CA TYR A 214 31.92 34.95 27.01
C TYR A 214 33.21 34.50 27.75
N GLU A 215 33.79 33.34 27.43
CA GLU A 215 34.99 32.84 28.11
C GLU A 215 36.28 33.28 27.40
N THR A 216 36.31 33.29 26.06
CA THR A 216 37.52 33.65 25.27
C THR A 216 37.37 34.88 24.40
N GLY A 217 36.21 35.55 24.41
CA GLY A 217 36.04 36.82 23.70
C GLY A 217 36.72 37.97 24.44
N TYR A 218 37.15 38.97 23.69
CA TYR A 218 37.92 40.11 24.22
C TYR A 218 37.68 41.38 23.41
N GLY A 219 37.97 42.52 24.02
CA GLY A 219 38.08 43.80 23.33
C GLY A 219 39.52 44.11 22.94
N PHE A 220 39.72 44.79 21.82
CA PHE A 220 41.02 45.34 21.42
C PHE A 220 40.85 46.78 20.88
N LEU A 221 41.93 47.54 20.93
CA LEU A 221 41.97 48.95 20.52
C LEU A 221 43.06 49.15 19.46
N LEU A 222 42.72 49.85 18.38
CA LEU A 222 43.64 50.24 17.31
C LEU A 222 43.86 51.74 17.29
N SER A 223 45.10 52.16 17.03
CA SER A 223 45.46 53.56 16.77
C SER A 223 45.02 54.02 15.37
N GLN A 224 45.27 55.28 15.00
CA GLN A 224 44.94 55.81 13.67
C GLN A 224 45.78 55.15 12.57
N SER A 225 46.98 54.67 12.91
CA SER A 225 47.85 53.90 12.01
C SER A 225 47.50 52.41 11.94
N GLY A 226 46.59 51.93 12.80
CA GLY A 226 46.19 50.53 12.89
C GLY A 226 47.06 49.68 13.83
N LYS A 227 47.93 50.29 14.64
CA LYS A 227 48.69 49.60 15.69
C LYS A 227 47.80 49.17 16.85
N PHE A 228 48.07 48.02 17.45
CA PHE A 228 47.34 47.59 18.65
C PHE A 228 47.77 48.40 19.87
N LEU A 229 46.81 49.07 20.50
CA LEU A 229 46.99 49.81 21.75
C LEU A 229 46.54 48.98 22.96
N VAL A 230 45.54 48.14 22.74
CA VAL A 230 45.08 47.13 23.69
C VAL A 230 44.84 45.86 22.90
N HIS A 231 45.42 44.75 23.36
CA HIS A 231 45.26 43.43 22.76
C HIS A 231 45.51 42.37 23.85
N PRO A 232 44.84 41.20 23.82
CA PRO A 232 45.04 40.14 24.82
C PRO A 232 46.47 39.58 24.80
N ASP A 233 47.10 39.54 23.63
CA ASP A 233 48.54 39.26 23.47
C ASP A 233 49.36 40.54 23.68
N PRO A 234 50.13 40.67 24.78
CA PRO A 234 50.92 41.85 25.09
C PRO A 234 52.02 42.13 24.06
N ASP A 235 52.52 41.11 23.36
CA ASP A 235 53.62 41.27 22.40
C ASP A 235 53.18 42.10 21.18
N ASN A 236 51.89 42.10 20.85
CA ASN A 236 51.33 42.88 19.75
C ASN A 236 51.13 44.37 20.11
N VAL A 237 51.03 44.70 21.40
CA VAL A 237 50.76 46.07 21.86
C VAL A 237 51.95 46.95 21.48
N MET A 238 51.71 48.01 20.71
CA MET A 238 52.69 48.95 20.15
C MET A 238 53.68 48.38 19.10
N ASN A 239 53.88 47.06 19.05
CA ASN A 239 54.86 46.42 18.16
C ASN A 239 54.28 45.95 16.83
N ALA A 240 52.97 45.66 16.76
CA ALA A 240 52.32 45.16 15.56
C ALA A 240 51.09 46.01 15.19
N SER A 241 50.83 46.12 13.89
CA SER A 241 49.56 46.60 13.36
C SER A 241 48.68 45.46 12.87
N ILE A 242 47.37 45.72 12.79
CA ILE A 242 46.43 44.78 12.19
C ILE A 242 46.81 44.44 10.74
N PHE A 243 47.52 45.33 10.05
CA PHE A 243 47.98 45.10 8.68
C PHE A 243 49.20 44.17 8.63
N ASP A 244 50.10 44.26 9.60
CA ASP A 244 51.26 43.36 9.72
C ASP A 244 50.77 41.93 9.98
N ILE A 245 49.83 41.75 10.90
CA ILE A 245 49.22 40.44 11.19
C ILE A 245 48.49 39.92 9.95
N ALA A 246 47.71 40.76 9.26
CA ALA A 246 47.00 40.36 8.04
C ALA A 246 47.94 39.97 6.89
N GLU A 247 49.10 40.59 6.79
CA GLU A 247 50.11 40.24 5.78
C GLU A 247 50.85 38.94 6.13
N LEU A 248 51.26 38.77 7.38
CA LEU A 248 51.89 37.54 7.87
C LEU A 248 50.99 36.32 7.66
N GLN A 249 49.67 36.47 7.85
CA GLN A 249 48.69 35.40 7.72
C GLN A 249 48.05 35.31 6.33
N GLN A 250 48.37 36.24 5.42
CA GLN A 250 47.73 36.36 4.11
C GLN A 250 46.19 36.46 4.19
N ASP A 251 45.65 37.09 5.24
CA ASP A 251 44.20 37.23 5.46
C ASP A 251 43.66 38.55 4.88
N GLU A 252 42.97 38.44 3.74
CA GLU A 252 42.35 39.59 3.07
C GLU A 252 41.19 40.20 3.88
N LYS A 253 40.43 39.39 4.63
CA LYS A 253 39.32 39.86 5.45
C LYS A 253 39.83 40.66 6.65
N LEU A 254 40.90 40.21 7.29
CA LEU A 254 41.54 40.93 8.39
C LEU A 254 42.11 42.27 7.90
N ARG A 255 42.72 42.29 6.71
CA ARG A 255 43.19 43.53 6.07
C ARG A 255 42.03 44.49 5.76
N GLU A 256 40.91 43.98 5.25
CA GLU A 256 39.70 44.78 5.01
C GLU A 256 39.14 45.34 6.32
N LEU A 257 39.09 44.53 7.39
CA LEU A 257 38.69 44.98 8.73
C LEU A 257 39.56 46.15 9.20
N GLY A 258 40.89 46.00 9.14
CA GLY A 258 41.81 47.06 9.52
C GLY A 258 41.56 48.36 8.75
N ARG A 259 41.30 48.28 7.43
CA ARG A 259 40.96 49.44 6.60
C ARG A 259 39.64 50.09 7.03
N LYS A 260 38.62 49.30 7.40
CA LYS A 260 37.34 49.84 7.87
C LYS A 260 37.48 50.54 9.21
N MET A 261 38.22 49.94 10.15
CA MET A 261 38.48 50.51 11.47
C MET A 261 39.28 51.82 11.36
N VAL A 262 40.41 51.84 10.65
CA VAL A 262 41.23 53.06 10.46
C VAL A 262 40.47 54.19 9.75
N ARG A 263 39.51 53.86 8.87
CA ARG A 263 38.63 54.85 8.21
C ARG A 263 37.49 55.37 9.08
N GLY A 264 37.40 54.92 10.33
CA GLY A 264 36.35 55.32 11.26
C GLY A 264 34.97 54.74 10.94
N GLN A 265 34.90 53.55 10.35
CA GLN A 265 33.62 52.89 10.10
C GLN A 265 33.14 52.12 11.33
N THR A 266 31.83 51.91 11.42
CA THR A 266 31.19 51.02 12.40
C THR A 266 30.56 49.85 11.69
N GLY A 267 30.68 48.64 12.24
CA GLY A 267 30.01 47.49 11.66
C GLY A 267 30.30 46.17 12.34
N PHE A 268 29.93 45.11 11.62
CA PHE A 268 30.24 43.74 11.99
C PHE A 268 30.97 43.06 10.86
N MET A 269 31.90 42.19 11.20
CA MET A 269 32.59 41.35 10.24
C MET A 269 32.81 39.96 10.81
N ASN A 270 32.70 38.95 9.98
CA ASN A 270 33.10 37.60 10.32
C ASN A 270 34.52 37.37 9.80
N ILE A 271 35.43 36.99 10.69
CA ILE A 271 36.83 36.73 10.40
C ILE A 271 37.26 35.42 11.05
N ILE A 272 38.42 34.91 10.63
CA ILE A 272 39.12 33.89 11.39
C ILE A 272 40.05 34.64 12.33
N GLU A 273 39.95 34.36 13.63
CA GLU A 273 40.75 35.06 14.63
C GLU A 273 42.23 34.60 14.52
N PRO A 274 43.18 35.54 14.37
CA PRO A 274 44.60 35.25 14.10
C PRO A 274 45.32 34.34 15.10
N VAL A 275 44.97 34.41 16.39
CA VAL A 275 45.68 33.72 17.47
C VAL A 275 45.15 32.30 17.68
N THR A 276 43.84 32.12 17.64
CA THR A 276 43.12 30.88 17.93
C THR A 276 42.76 30.09 16.68
N GLY A 277 42.75 30.73 15.50
CA GLY A 277 42.31 30.15 14.24
C GLY A 277 40.81 29.83 14.18
N GLN A 278 40.02 30.32 15.14
CA GLN A 278 38.59 30.07 15.21
C GLN A 278 37.79 31.12 14.43
N GLU A 279 36.63 30.71 13.90
CA GLU A 279 35.69 31.65 13.30
C GLU A 279 35.06 32.53 14.39
N VAL A 280 35.11 33.85 14.20
CA VAL A 280 34.59 34.83 15.15
C VAL A 280 33.73 35.88 14.46
N TYR A 281 32.78 36.44 15.21
CA TYR A 281 32.11 37.68 14.82
C TYR A 281 32.78 38.85 15.54
N LEU A 282 33.09 39.89 14.80
CA LEU A 282 33.75 41.07 15.31
C LEU A 282 32.85 42.28 15.14
N CYS A 283 32.59 43.00 16.23
CA CYS A 283 31.91 44.29 16.21
C CYS A 283 32.94 45.40 16.39
N PHE A 284 32.92 46.44 15.55
CA PHE A 284 33.91 47.52 15.64
C PHE A 284 33.25 48.89 15.51
N ALA A 285 33.85 49.88 16.17
CA ALA A 285 33.43 51.28 16.13
C ALA A 285 34.61 52.23 16.43
N PRO A 286 34.61 53.44 15.88
CA PRO A 286 35.64 54.43 16.15
C PRO A 286 35.40 55.22 17.44
N PHE A 287 36.47 55.84 17.93
CA PHE A 287 36.46 56.96 18.86
C PHE A 287 36.68 58.25 18.05
N PRO A 288 35.62 59.00 17.70
CA PRO A 288 35.75 60.17 16.83
C PRO A 288 36.74 61.24 17.30
N SER A 289 36.93 61.40 18.61
CA SER A 289 37.82 62.43 19.16
C SER A 289 39.30 62.11 18.97
N SER A 290 39.70 60.84 19.14
CA SER A 290 41.10 60.41 19.00
C SER A 290 41.44 59.79 17.64
N GLY A 291 40.43 59.41 16.86
CA GLY A 291 40.60 58.66 15.60
C GLY A 291 40.97 57.18 15.81
N TYR A 292 41.02 56.71 17.06
CA TYR A 292 41.24 55.30 17.38
C TYR A 292 39.99 54.47 17.06
N SER A 293 40.11 53.15 17.05
CA SER A 293 38.96 52.25 16.84
C SER A 293 39.02 51.03 17.74
N MET A 294 37.90 50.68 18.34
CA MET A 294 37.78 49.44 19.11
C MET A 294 37.16 48.32 18.28
N GLY A 295 37.55 47.10 18.60
CA GLY A 295 36.88 45.88 18.17
C GLY A 295 36.55 44.99 19.37
N ILE A 296 35.41 44.33 19.31
CA ILE A 296 34.98 43.28 20.23
C ILE A 296 34.92 41.97 19.46
N VAL A 297 35.63 40.96 19.93
CA VAL A 297 35.70 39.62 19.35
C VAL A 297 34.72 38.69 20.07
N ILE A 298 33.84 38.04 19.29
CA ILE A 298 32.81 37.11 19.78
C ILE A 298 33.10 35.71 19.21
N PRO A 299 33.55 34.76 20.04
CA PRO A 299 33.80 33.38 19.62
C PRO A 299 32.52 32.67 19.17
N THR A 300 32.47 32.21 17.91
CA THR A 300 31.26 31.56 17.37
C THR A 300 30.96 30.22 18.06
N ALA A 301 32.00 29.48 18.45
CA ALA A 301 31.88 28.20 19.12
C ALA A 301 31.20 28.33 20.50
N GLU A 302 31.56 29.35 21.27
CA GLU A 302 30.97 29.64 22.58
C GLU A 302 29.57 30.21 22.46
N LEU A 303 29.36 31.12 21.51
CA LEU A 303 28.04 31.69 21.20
C LEU A 303 26.99 30.58 20.95
N PHE A 304 27.37 29.53 20.22
CA PHE A 304 26.47 28.41 19.91
C PHE A 304 26.66 27.19 20.84
N ALA A 305 27.54 27.22 21.83
CA ALA A 305 27.79 26.08 22.72
C ALA A 305 26.51 25.63 23.45
N GLY A 306 25.72 26.60 23.95
CA GLY A 306 24.43 26.34 24.58
C GLY A 306 23.42 25.67 23.62
N LEU A 307 23.35 26.16 22.38
CA LEU A 307 22.49 25.58 21.34
C LEU A 307 22.92 24.16 20.99
N THR A 308 24.21 23.89 20.85
CA THR A 308 24.75 22.56 20.55
C THR A 308 24.45 21.56 21.67
N ARG A 309 24.61 21.96 22.94
CA ARG A 309 24.23 21.12 24.10
C ARG A 309 22.74 20.82 24.12
N LEU A 310 21.89 21.82 23.87
CA LEU A 310 20.44 21.65 23.80
C LEU A 310 20.04 20.72 22.65
N ASN A 311 20.58 20.93 21.46
CA ASN A 311 20.33 20.09 20.29
C ASN A 311 20.73 18.63 20.52
N ARG A 312 21.86 18.39 21.20
CA ARG A 312 22.27 17.04 21.57
C ARG A 312 21.23 16.37 22.47
N ASN A 313 20.72 17.08 23.48
CA ASN A 313 19.68 16.55 24.37
C ASN A 313 18.37 16.30 23.62
N VAL A 314 17.94 17.23 22.76
CA VAL A 314 16.74 17.08 21.92
C VAL A 314 16.89 15.88 20.97
N ALA A 315 18.07 15.69 20.36
CA ALA A 315 18.34 14.54 19.50
C ALA A 315 18.26 13.21 20.28
N ILE A 316 18.83 13.13 21.49
CA ILE A 316 18.73 11.94 22.34
C ILE A 316 17.26 11.63 22.67
N ILE A 317 16.49 12.63 23.09
CA ILE A 317 15.06 12.48 23.38
C ILE A 317 14.30 12.01 22.13
N ALA A 318 14.60 12.58 20.95
CA ALA A 318 13.99 12.17 19.70
C ALA A 318 14.29 10.71 19.35
N VAL A 319 15.54 10.25 19.51
CA VAL A 319 15.91 8.84 19.27
C VAL A 319 15.19 7.92 20.25
N LEU A 320 15.17 8.24 21.55
CA LEU A 320 14.46 7.46 22.56
C LEU A 320 12.95 7.41 22.28
N GLY A 321 12.36 8.54 21.88
CA GLY A 321 10.96 8.63 21.47
C GLY A 321 10.65 7.77 20.25
N LEU A 322 11.51 7.78 19.23
CA LEU A 322 11.38 6.93 18.04
C LEU A 322 11.50 5.43 18.37
N LEU A 323 12.40 5.05 19.27
CA LEU A 323 12.54 3.67 19.75
C LEU A 323 11.29 3.22 20.54
N ALA A 324 10.78 4.07 21.43
CA ALA A 324 9.55 3.80 22.18
C ALA A 324 8.35 3.66 21.23
N LEU A 325 8.21 4.58 20.26
CA LEU A 325 7.18 4.54 19.22
C LEU A 325 7.29 3.25 18.38
N PHE A 326 8.50 2.86 17.98
CA PHE A 326 8.73 1.61 17.27
C PHE A 326 8.30 0.39 18.09
N GLY A 327 8.57 0.38 19.40
CA GLY A 327 8.10 -0.64 20.33
C GLY A 327 6.58 -0.74 20.39
N VAL A 328 5.89 0.40 20.57
CA VAL A 328 4.42 0.47 20.61
C VAL A 328 3.79 0.00 19.30
N ILE A 329 4.28 0.51 18.16
CA ILE A 329 3.79 0.10 16.83
C ILE A 329 4.02 -1.40 16.62
N SER A 330 5.19 -1.90 17.02
CA SER A 330 5.51 -3.32 16.92
C SER A 330 4.60 -4.20 17.77
N LEU A 331 4.17 -3.73 18.95
CA LEU A 331 3.23 -4.44 19.84
C LEU A 331 1.80 -4.44 19.25
N ILE A 332 1.29 -3.27 18.85
CA ILE A 332 -0.06 -3.13 18.27
C ILE A 332 -0.16 -3.94 16.98
N SER A 333 0.82 -3.82 16.09
CA SER A 333 0.84 -4.56 14.85
C SER A 333 0.93 -6.07 15.08
N GLY A 334 1.64 -6.52 16.12
CA GLY A 334 1.63 -7.92 16.54
C GLY A 334 0.25 -8.42 16.95
N ARG A 335 -0.49 -7.65 17.75
CA ARG A 335 -1.86 -7.97 18.19
C ARG A 335 -2.86 -8.06 17.03
N ILE A 336 -2.70 -7.22 16.00
CA ILE A 336 -3.60 -7.21 14.84
C ILE A 336 -3.25 -8.34 13.85
N THR A 337 -1.96 -8.53 13.55
CA THR A 337 -1.54 -9.40 12.42
C THR A 337 -1.57 -10.89 12.77
N GLU A 338 -1.33 -11.25 14.04
CA GLU A 338 -1.26 -12.65 14.47
C GLU A 338 -2.60 -13.40 14.34
N PRO A 339 -3.75 -12.85 14.80
CA PRO A 339 -5.08 -13.41 14.53
C PRO A 339 -5.34 -13.72 13.06
N ILE A 340 -5.07 -12.75 12.18
CA ILE A 340 -5.32 -12.85 10.74
C ILE A 340 -4.45 -13.96 10.11
N ARG A 341 -3.19 -14.07 10.55
CA ARG A 341 -2.28 -15.11 10.07
C ARG A 341 -2.76 -16.51 10.47
N ARG A 342 -3.27 -16.68 11.69
CA ARG A 342 -3.84 -17.96 12.15
C ARG A 342 -5.10 -18.33 11.39
N LEU A 343 -6.00 -17.37 11.18
CA LEU A 343 -7.20 -17.55 10.36
C LEU A 343 -6.83 -17.97 8.93
N SER A 344 -5.88 -17.27 8.29
CA SER A 344 -5.40 -17.61 6.94
C SER A 344 -4.84 -19.04 6.85
N GLY A 345 -4.20 -19.53 7.90
CA GLY A 345 -3.76 -20.93 7.99
C GLY A 345 -4.95 -21.89 8.02
N ALA A 346 -5.93 -21.63 8.88
CA ALA A 346 -7.13 -22.46 9.00
C ALA A 346 -7.98 -22.47 7.71
N THR A 347 -8.14 -21.32 7.05
CA THR A 347 -8.87 -21.25 5.77
C THR A 347 -8.19 -22.03 4.65
N THR A 348 -6.85 -22.18 4.70
CA THR A 348 -6.13 -23.00 3.72
C THR A 348 -6.47 -24.48 3.89
N LEU A 349 -6.62 -24.96 5.12
CA LEU A 349 -7.01 -26.34 5.41
C LEU A 349 -8.46 -26.61 4.97
N ILE A 350 -9.38 -25.69 5.26
CA ILE A 350 -10.77 -25.77 4.81
C ILE A 350 -10.84 -25.82 3.27
N GLY A 351 -10.05 -24.98 2.58
CA GLY A 351 -9.96 -24.98 1.12
C GLY A 351 -9.38 -26.26 0.51
N GLN A 352 -8.66 -27.07 1.30
CA GLN A 352 -8.15 -28.39 0.91
C GLN A 352 -9.14 -29.53 1.19
N GLY A 353 -10.34 -29.22 1.71
CA GLY A 353 -11.41 -30.19 1.98
C GLY A 353 -11.50 -30.66 3.43
N ASP A 354 -10.68 -30.14 4.35
CA ASP A 354 -10.81 -30.42 5.78
C ASP A 354 -11.78 -29.42 6.44
N PHE A 355 -13.08 -29.69 6.32
CA PHE A 355 -14.14 -28.87 6.90
C PHE A 355 -14.24 -28.99 8.43
N ASN A 356 -13.47 -29.88 9.06
CA ASN A 356 -13.41 -30.03 10.51
C ASN A 356 -12.19 -29.35 11.13
N ALA A 357 -11.42 -28.60 10.34
CA ALA A 357 -10.26 -27.85 10.82
C ALA A 357 -10.65 -26.92 11.99
N VAL A 358 -9.88 -26.99 13.08
CA VAL A 358 -10.14 -26.17 14.27
C VAL A 358 -9.84 -24.70 13.98
N LEU A 359 -10.89 -23.87 13.99
CA LEU A 359 -10.71 -22.42 13.93
C LEU A 359 -10.10 -21.89 15.23
N PRO A 360 -9.13 -20.96 15.16
CA PRO A 360 -8.54 -20.38 16.36
C PRO A 360 -9.58 -19.59 17.15
N LYS A 361 -9.75 -19.92 18.44
CA LYS A 361 -10.63 -19.16 19.33
C LYS A 361 -10.00 -17.81 19.66
N ILE A 362 -10.60 -16.73 19.17
CA ILE A 362 -10.13 -15.36 19.41
C ILE A 362 -11.32 -14.56 19.92
N ASP A 363 -11.18 -14.09 21.16
CA ASP A 363 -12.23 -13.39 21.89
C ASP A 363 -12.01 -11.88 21.77
N THR A 364 -12.16 -11.37 20.54
CA THR A 364 -12.14 -9.93 20.26
C THR A 364 -13.53 -9.47 19.81
N ASN A 365 -13.91 -8.28 20.24
CA ASN A 365 -15.18 -7.63 19.86
C ASN A 365 -15.00 -6.59 18.73
N ASP A 366 -13.89 -6.67 18.00
CA ASP A 366 -13.56 -5.82 16.87
C ASP A 366 -13.92 -6.48 15.52
N GLU A 367 -13.54 -5.84 14.42
CA GLU A 367 -13.78 -6.32 13.04
C GLU A 367 -13.12 -7.69 12.79
N ILE A 368 -11.99 -7.98 13.46
CA ILE A 368 -11.31 -9.28 13.37
C ILE A 368 -12.18 -10.36 14.02
N GLY A 369 -12.75 -10.08 15.19
CA GLY A 369 -13.66 -11.00 15.86
C GLY A 369 -14.95 -11.26 15.06
N GLN A 370 -15.49 -10.22 14.40
CA GLN A 370 -16.64 -10.37 13.50
C GLN A 370 -16.30 -11.26 12.30
N LEU A 371 -15.14 -11.03 11.66
CA LEU A 371 -14.67 -11.83 10.54
C LEU A 371 -14.53 -13.31 10.92
N MET A 372 -13.96 -13.60 12.10
CA MET A 372 -13.82 -14.97 12.62
C MET A 372 -15.17 -15.67 12.77
N ARG A 373 -16.16 -14.99 13.38
CA ARG A 373 -17.52 -15.55 13.56
C ARG A 373 -18.20 -15.82 12.21
N SER A 374 -18.06 -14.90 11.25
CA SER A 374 -18.59 -15.13 9.90
C SER A 374 -17.94 -16.33 9.20
N PHE A 375 -16.63 -16.53 9.38
CA PHE A 375 -15.94 -17.71 8.87
C PHE A 375 -16.38 -19.01 9.55
N GLU A 376 -16.60 -18.98 10.86
CA GLU A 376 -17.13 -20.13 11.61
C GLU A 376 -18.53 -20.54 11.10
N THR A 377 -19.43 -19.58 10.92
CA THR A 377 -20.75 -19.85 10.33
C THR A 377 -20.64 -20.44 8.92
N MET A 378 -19.73 -19.94 8.09
CA MET A 378 -19.51 -20.46 6.74
C MET A 378 -18.98 -21.89 6.76
N GLN A 379 -18.03 -22.21 7.64
CA GLN A 379 -17.47 -23.56 7.78
C GLN A 379 -18.57 -24.57 8.14
N ILE A 380 -19.42 -24.24 9.13
CA ILE A 380 -20.52 -25.10 9.57
C ILE A 380 -21.50 -25.35 8.42
N ALA A 381 -21.94 -24.28 7.74
CA ALA A 381 -22.87 -24.39 6.62
C ALA A 381 -22.30 -25.23 5.46
N LEU A 382 -21.01 -25.12 5.18
CA LEU A 382 -20.35 -25.87 4.11
C LEU A 382 -20.22 -27.35 4.45
N ALA A 383 -19.90 -27.68 5.70
CA ALA A 383 -19.84 -29.06 6.19
C ALA A 383 -21.23 -29.74 6.09
N GLU A 384 -22.29 -29.04 6.53
CA GLU A 384 -23.67 -29.53 6.41
C GLU A 384 -24.10 -29.73 4.96
N TYR A 385 -23.74 -28.80 4.07
CA TYR A 385 -24.06 -28.90 2.65
C TYR A 385 -23.43 -30.13 1.99
N ILE A 386 -22.16 -30.41 2.27
CA ILE A 386 -21.44 -31.55 1.71
C ILE A 386 -22.02 -32.88 2.23
N GLU A 387 -22.35 -32.95 3.52
CA GLU A 387 -22.95 -34.17 4.09
C GLU A 387 -24.33 -34.46 3.49
N ASN A 388 -25.16 -33.42 3.34
CA ASN A 388 -26.46 -33.55 2.68
C ASN A 388 -26.32 -33.99 1.22
N LEU A 389 -25.37 -33.40 0.47
CA LEU A 389 -25.13 -33.75 -0.92
C LEU A 389 -24.68 -35.22 -1.04
N LYS A 390 -23.76 -35.67 -0.19
CA LYS A 390 -23.30 -37.06 -0.15
C LYS A 390 -24.45 -38.03 0.12
N LYS A 391 -25.35 -37.70 1.05
CA LYS A 391 -26.54 -38.49 1.35
C LYS A 391 -27.49 -38.58 0.15
N THR A 392 -27.81 -37.45 -0.46
CA THR A 392 -28.72 -37.41 -1.62
C THR A 392 -28.15 -38.17 -2.83
N THR A 393 -26.83 -38.08 -3.09
CA THR A 393 -26.19 -38.84 -4.16
C THR A 393 -26.27 -40.35 -3.89
N ALA A 394 -25.97 -40.79 -2.67
CA ALA A 394 -26.05 -42.21 -2.30
C ALA A 394 -27.48 -42.77 -2.43
N ASP A 395 -28.50 -42.01 -2.01
CA ASP A 395 -29.91 -42.40 -2.13
C ASP A 395 -30.32 -42.53 -3.61
N LYS A 396 -29.86 -41.61 -4.47
CA LYS A 396 -30.13 -41.65 -5.91
C LYS A 396 -29.47 -42.87 -6.59
N GLU A 397 -28.19 -43.12 -6.32
CA GLU A 397 -27.46 -44.27 -6.87
C GLU A 397 -28.11 -45.60 -6.47
N LYS A 398 -28.63 -45.67 -5.24
CA LYS A 398 -29.36 -46.84 -4.76
C LYS A 398 -30.65 -47.08 -5.55
N ILE A 399 -31.47 -46.05 -5.77
CA ILE A 399 -32.72 -46.16 -6.55
C ILE A 399 -32.44 -46.56 -8.00
N GLU A 400 -31.43 -45.96 -8.64
CA GLU A 400 -31.03 -46.32 -10.00
C GLU A 400 -30.51 -47.77 -10.09
N GLY A 401 -29.83 -48.25 -9.05
CA GLY A 401 -29.42 -49.65 -8.91
C GLY A 401 -30.63 -50.61 -8.82
N GLU A 402 -31.61 -50.30 -7.98
CA GLU A 402 -32.84 -51.10 -7.81
C GLU A 402 -33.67 -51.17 -9.10
N LEU A 403 -33.82 -50.05 -9.82
CA LEU A 403 -34.54 -50.01 -11.10
C LEU A 403 -33.85 -50.83 -12.20
N ARG A 404 -32.52 -50.88 -12.23
CA ARG A 404 -31.77 -51.70 -13.18
C ARG A 404 -31.99 -53.20 -12.94
N ILE A 405 -32.03 -53.61 -11.68
CA ILE A 405 -32.35 -55.00 -11.32
C ILE A 405 -33.78 -55.35 -11.76
N ALA A 406 -34.74 -54.44 -11.56
CA ALA A 406 -36.12 -54.63 -12.02
C ALA A 406 -36.20 -54.76 -13.56
N HIS A 407 -35.45 -53.96 -14.31
CA HIS A 407 -35.32 -54.07 -15.77
C HIS A 407 -34.85 -55.46 -16.19
N ASP A 408 -33.74 -55.93 -15.61
CA ASP A 408 -33.15 -57.23 -15.95
C ASP A 408 -34.13 -58.38 -15.65
N ILE A 409 -34.88 -58.30 -14.54
CA ILE A 409 -35.94 -59.25 -14.19
C ILE A 409 -37.06 -59.21 -15.23
N GLN A 410 -37.57 -58.02 -15.58
CA GLN A 410 -38.62 -57.86 -16.59
C GLN A 410 -38.21 -58.48 -17.94
N MET A 411 -37.01 -58.15 -18.42
CA MET A 411 -36.48 -58.67 -19.68
C MET A 411 -36.14 -60.16 -19.63
N SER A 412 -36.05 -60.77 -18.45
CA SER A 412 -35.93 -62.22 -18.29
C SER A 412 -37.27 -62.95 -18.44
N ILE A 413 -38.39 -62.26 -18.23
CA ILE A 413 -39.73 -62.81 -18.37
C ILE A 413 -40.04 -62.96 -19.86
N ILE A 414 -39.81 -61.94 -20.69
CA ILE A 414 -40.13 -61.94 -22.12
C ILE A 414 -39.25 -62.94 -22.91
N PRO A 415 -39.78 -63.67 -23.92
CA PRO A 415 -38.97 -64.55 -24.75
C PRO A 415 -37.90 -63.77 -25.50
N ARG A 416 -36.63 -64.20 -25.42
CA ARG A 416 -35.49 -63.52 -26.05
C ARG A 416 -34.58 -64.42 -26.88
N THR A 417 -34.94 -65.70 -26.99
CA THR A 417 -34.18 -66.69 -27.77
C THR A 417 -34.80 -66.79 -29.16
N PHE A 418 -34.00 -66.47 -30.18
CA PHE A 418 -34.40 -66.49 -31.58
C PHE A 418 -33.35 -67.22 -32.44
N PRO A 419 -33.74 -68.09 -33.39
CA PRO A 419 -35.11 -68.57 -33.62
C PRO A 419 -35.58 -69.44 -32.44
N PRO A 420 -36.86 -69.37 -32.04
CA PRO A 420 -37.33 -70.03 -30.81
C PRO A 420 -37.52 -71.54 -30.96
N PHE A 421 -37.65 -72.03 -32.19
CA PHE A 421 -37.84 -73.45 -32.51
C PHE A 421 -36.82 -73.85 -33.60
N PRO A 422 -35.53 -74.00 -33.27
CA PRO A 422 -34.47 -74.22 -34.26
C PRO A 422 -34.64 -75.52 -35.07
N ASP A 423 -35.32 -76.52 -34.50
CA ASP A 423 -35.58 -77.81 -35.16
C ASP A 423 -36.81 -77.78 -36.09
N ARG A 424 -37.47 -76.63 -36.25
CA ARG A 424 -38.67 -76.46 -37.09
C ARG A 424 -38.34 -75.66 -38.35
N SER A 425 -38.94 -76.06 -39.46
CA SER A 425 -38.84 -75.37 -40.75
C SER A 425 -40.18 -74.78 -41.23
N ASP A 426 -41.24 -74.91 -40.42
CA ASP A 426 -42.60 -74.50 -40.76
C ASP A 426 -42.98 -73.11 -40.23
N VAL A 427 -42.14 -72.51 -39.38
CA VAL A 427 -42.31 -71.15 -38.85
C VAL A 427 -40.98 -70.53 -38.42
N ASP A 428 -40.81 -69.23 -38.64
CA ASP A 428 -39.74 -68.40 -38.09
C ASP A 428 -40.30 -67.18 -37.36
N ILE A 429 -39.64 -66.73 -36.30
CA ILE A 429 -40.16 -65.70 -35.39
C ILE A 429 -39.03 -64.80 -34.92
N TYR A 430 -39.27 -63.50 -34.89
CA TYR A 430 -38.38 -62.53 -34.25
C TYR A 430 -39.18 -61.44 -33.56
N GLY A 431 -38.72 -61.01 -32.38
CA GLY A 431 -39.39 -59.96 -31.60
C GLY A 431 -38.40 -59.03 -30.90
N ILE A 432 -38.83 -57.79 -30.66
CA ILE A 432 -38.12 -56.77 -29.89
C ILE A 432 -39.06 -56.11 -28.91
N LEU A 433 -38.53 -55.67 -27.78
CA LEU A 433 -39.19 -54.82 -26.81
C LEU A 433 -38.12 -53.89 -26.23
N GLU A 434 -38.33 -52.58 -26.37
CA GLU A 434 -37.46 -51.55 -25.81
C GLU A 434 -38.29 -50.62 -24.93
N SER A 435 -38.05 -50.62 -23.62
CA SER A 435 -38.78 -49.79 -22.69
C SER A 435 -38.40 -48.31 -22.80
N ALA A 436 -39.38 -47.41 -22.74
CA ALA A 436 -39.16 -45.96 -22.72
C ALA A 436 -38.57 -45.46 -21.39
N LYS A 437 -38.79 -46.22 -20.31
CA LYS A 437 -38.23 -45.97 -18.96
C LYS A 437 -37.38 -47.16 -18.53
N ALA A 438 -36.88 -47.13 -17.29
CA ALA A 438 -36.14 -48.26 -16.71
C ALA A 438 -36.92 -49.58 -16.79
N VAL A 439 -38.25 -49.57 -16.69
CA VAL A 439 -39.13 -50.73 -16.88
C VAL A 439 -40.41 -50.29 -17.60
N GLY A 440 -40.98 -51.18 -18.41
CA GLY A 440 -42.08 -50.90 -19.35
C GLY A 440 -43.40 -51.65 -19.05
N GLY A 441 -44.48 -51.31 -19.73
CA GLY A 441 -45.77 -52.01 -19.72
C GLY A 441 -45.96 -53.03 -20.86
N ASP A 442 -45.20 -52.90 -21.95
CA ASP A 442 -45.37 -53.77 -23.12
C ASP A 442 -45.00 -55.24 -22.87
N LEU A 443 -45.61 -56.14 -23.64
CA LEU A 443 -45.21 -57.53 -23.74
C LEU A 443 -45.43 -58.15 -25.11
N TYR A 444 -44.68 -59.22 -25.36
CA TYR A 444 -45.05 -60.24 -26.32
C TYR A 444 -44.74 -61.63 -25.78
N ASP A 445 -45.40 -62.64 -26.35
CA ASP A 445 -45.09 -64.03 -26.06
C ASP A 445 -45.40 -64.93 -27.25
N PHE A 446 -44.73 -66.07 -27.31
CA PHE A 446 -45.04 -67.13 -28.26
C PHE A 446 -44.67 -68.50 -27.65
N PHE A 447 -45.48 -69.51 -27.95
CA PHE A 447 -45.29 -70.87 -27.43
C PHE A 447 -46.11 -71.88 -28.23
N LEU A 448 -45.67 -73.14 -28.24
CA LEU A 448 -46.42 -74.23 -28.83
C LEU A 448 -47.45 -74.79 -27.81
N LEU A 449 -48.72 -74.85 -28.21
CA LEU A 449 -49.77 -75.52 -27.42
C LEU A 449 -49.64 -77.05 -27.51
N ASP A 450 -49.23 -77.50 -28.69
CA ASP A 450 -48.89 -78.87 -29.07
C ASP A 450 -47.99 -78.86 -30.33
N GLU A 451 -47.77 -80.02 -30.95
CA GLU A 451 -46.90 -80.17 -32.13
C GLU A 451 -47.27 -79.27 -33.32
N ASN A 452 -48.54 -78.87 -33.47
CA ASN A 452 -49.03 -78.21 -34.69
C ASN A 452 -49.69 -76.85 -34.45
N ARG A 453 -49.81 -76.40 -33.20
CA ARG A 453 -50.48 -75.15 -32.85
C ARG A 453 -49.54 -74.18 -32.14
N LEU A 454 -49.25 -73.07 -32.80
CA LEU A 454 -48.47 -71.96 -32.26
C LEU A 454 -49.41 -70.91 -31.68
N GLY A 455 -49.29 -70.63 -30.39
CA GLY A 455 -49.88 -69.45 -29.75
C GLY A 455 -48.90 -68.28 -29.80
N ALA A 456 -49.37 -67.09 -30.16
CA ALA A 456 -48.59 -65.87 -30.11
C ALA A 456 -49.45 -64.68 -29.68
N ALA A 457 -48.86 -63.81 -28.85
CA ALA A 457 -49.52 -62.65 -28.30
C ALA A 457 -48.63 -61.42 -28.26
N ILE A 458 -49.27 -60.26 -28.27
CA ILE A 458 -48.68 -58.96 -27.97
C ILE A 458 -49.65 -58.16 -27.11
N GLY A 459 -49.14 -57.26 -26.27
CA GLY A 459 -49.97 -56.31 -25.58
C GLY A 459 -49.20 -55.14 -24.99
N ASP A 460 -49.96 -54.11 -24.64
CA ASP A 460 -49.48 -52.88 -24.04
C ASP A 460 -50.35 -52.53 -22.82
N VAL A 461 -49.68 -52.37 -21.68
CA VAL A 461 -50.30 -52.07 -20.39
C VAL A 461 -50.34 -50.57 -20.19
N SER A 462 -51.52 -50.05 -19.83
CA SER A 462 -51.74 -48.64 -19.52
C SER A 462 -50.75 -48.11 -18.47
N GLY A 463 -50.06 -47.02 -18.76
CA GLY A 463 -49.09 -46.42 -17.84
C GLY A 463 -47.67 -46.93 -18.07
N LYS A 464 -46.70 -46.49 -17.23
CA LYS A 464 -45.26 -46.73 -17.44
C LYS A 464 -44.54 -46.93 -16.13
N GLY A 465 -43.37 -47.56 -16.17
CA GLY A 465 -42.57 -47.80 -14.97
C GLY A 465 -43.00 -49.05 -14.21
N VAL A 466 -42.66 -49.10 -12.91
CA VAL A 466 -42.76 -50.34 -12.10
C VAL A 466 -44.18 -50.93 -12.08
N PRO A 467 -45.27 -50.17 -11.85
CA PRO A 467 -46.62 -50.75 -11.82
C PRO A 467 -47.02 -51.43 -13.13
N ALA A 468 -46.72 -50.80 -14.29
CA ALA A 468 -47.03 -51.36 -15.60
C ALA A 468 -46.26 -52.67 -15.86
N SER A 469 -44.98 -52.71 -15.49
CA SER A 469 -44.14 -53.91 -15.65
C SER A 469 -44.60 -55.11 -14.81
N LEU A 470 -45.20 -54.87 -13.64
CA LEU A 470 -45.75 -55.92 -12.80
C LEU A 470 -47.05 -56.47 -13.39
N PHE A 471 -47.94 -55.59 -13.85
CA PHE A 471 -49.19 -56.00 -14.48
C PHE A 471 -48.93 -56.76 -15.78
N MET A 472 -47.97 -56.30 -16.59
CA MET A 472 -47.43 -57.00 -17.76
C MET A 472 -47.02 -58.44 -17.44
N ALA A 473 -46.21 -58.63 -16.39
CA ALA A 473 -45.74 -59.95 -15.97
C ALA A 473 -46.89 -60.88 -15.57
N VAL A 474 -47.92 -60.34 -14.89
CA VAL A 474 -49.15 -61.06 -14.54
C VAL A 474 -49.92 -61.46 -15.80
N THR A 475 -50.16 -60.54 -16.73
CA THR A 475 -50.85 -60.80 -18.01
C THR A 475 -50.19 -61.94 -18.78
N ARG A 476 -48.86 -61.90 -18.94
CA ARG A 476 -48.13 -62.97 -19.64
C ARG A 476 -48.21 -64.31 -18.92
N THR A 477 -48.13 -64.30 -17.58
CA THR A 477 -48.23 -65.52 -16.77
C THR A 477 -49.60 -66.15 -16.93
N LEU A 478 -50.67 -65.35 -16.89
CA LEU A 478 -52.04 -65.79 -17.12
C LEU A 478 -52.24 -66.33 -18.54
N LEU A 479 -51.68 -65.66 -19.56
CA LEU A 479 -51.72 -66.14 -20.94
C LEU A 479 -51.20 -67.58 -21.03
N ARG A 480 -49.99 -67.83 -20.53
CA ARG A 480 -49.40 -69.17 -20.58
C ARG A 480 -50.21 -70.18 -19.77
N ALA A 481 -50.61 -69.82 -18.55
CA ALA A 481 -51.36 -70.71 -17.68
C ALA A 481 -52.73 -71.12 -18.28
N LYS A 482 -53.53 -70.14 -18.75
CA LYS A 482 -54.84 -70.39 -19.35
C LYS A 482 -54.70 -71.16 -20.66
N SER A 483 -53.76 -70.78 -21.52
CA SER A 483 -53.54 -71.44 -22.80
C SER A 483 -53.10 -72.90 -22.65
N MET A 484 -52.24 -73.20 -21.67
CA MET A 484 -51.78 -74.56 -21.40
C MET A 484 -52.83 -75.44 -20.71
N ASN A 485 -53.70 -74.87 -19.88
CA ASN A 485 -54.78 -75.60 -19.20
C ASN A 485 -56.01 -75.80 -20.09
N MET A 486 -56.27 -74.87 -21.01
CA MET A 486 -57.44 -74.85 -21.91
C MET A 486 -57.01 -75.10 -23.36
N LYS A 487 -56.15 -76.10 -23.62
CA LYS A 487 -55.49 -76.28 -24.93
C LYS A 487 -56.41 -76.33 -26.14
N ASN A 488 -57.66 -76.76 -25.99
CA ASN A 488 -58.64 -76.88 -27.08
C ASN A 488 -59.67 -75.73 -27.10
N ALA A 489 -59.51 -74.73 -26.24
CA ALA A 489 -60.33 -73.54 -26.26
C ALA A 489 -59.89 -72.59 -27.38
N SER A 490 -60.84 -71.85 -27.94
CA SER A 490 -60.55 -70.79 -28.90
C SER A 490 -59.87 -69.60 -28.20
N PRO A 491 -59.12 -68.76 -28.94
CA PRO A 491 -58.48 -67.56 -28.40
C PRO A 491 -59.44 -66.68 -27.58
N GLY A 492 -60.66 -66.45 -28.05
CA GLY A 492 -61.66 -65.64 -27.33
C GLY A 492 -62.00 -66.19 -25.95
N LYS A 493 -62.13 -67.52 -25.79
CA LYS A 493 -62.36 -68.13 -24.47
C LYS A 493 -61.17 -68.00 -23.53
N ILE A 494 -59.95 -68.09 -24.06
CA ILE A 494 -58.72 -67.91 -23.28
C ILE A 494 -58.64 -66.46 -22.79
N VAL A 495 -58.85 -65.50 -23.70
CA VAL A 495 -58.83 -64.07 -23.39
C VAL A 495 -59.94 -63.67 -22.41
N THR A 496 -61.17 -64.16 -22.55
CA THR A 496 -62.23 -63.96 -21.54
C THR A 496 -61.82 -64.48 -20.17
N SER A 497 -61.18 -65.66 -20.10
CA SER A 497 -60.74 -66.18 -18.81
C SER A 497 -59.56 -65.39 -18.22
N MET A 498 -58.71 -64.79 -19.06
CA MET A 498 -57.66 -63.88 -18.59
C MET A 498 -58.25 -62.59 -18.07
N ASP A 499 -59.24 -62.02 -18.75
CA ASP A 499 -59.90 -60.76 -18.37
C ASP A 499 -60.55 -60.85 -16.98
N ILE A 500 -61.24 -61.95 -16.68
CA ILE A 500 -61.83 -62.19 -15.35
C ILE A 500 -60.73 -62.19 -14.27
N ASP A 501 -59.63 -62.91 -14.51
CA ASP A 501 -58.53 -62.98 -13.55
C ASP A 501 -57.81 -61.62 -13.42
N LEU A 502 -57.68 -60.85 -14.51
CA LEU A 502 -57.05 -59.52 -14.50
C LEU A 502 -57.94 -58.45 -13.89
N CYS A 503 -59.27 -58.58 -13.94
CA CYS A 503 -60.21 -57.70 -13.24
C CYS A 503 -60.25 -57.99 -11.72
N THR A 504 -59.94 -59.22 -11.33
CA THR A 504 -59.91 -59.63 -9.92
C THR A 504 -58.73 -58.96 -9.20
N GLU A 505 -59.01 -58.19 -8.15
CA GLU A 505 -58.00 -57.49 -7.34
C GLU A 505 -57.17 -56.42 -8.12
N ASN A 506 -57.74 -55.83 -9.17
CA ASN A 506 -57.13 -54.72 -9.93
C ASN A 506 -57.35 -53.34 -9.29
N ASP A 507 -56.93 -53.15 -8.04
CA ASP A 507 -57.08 -51.87 -7.31
C ASP A 507 -56.35 -50.69 -7.98
N ALA A 508 -55.37 -51.00 -8.83
CA ALA A 508 -54.59 -50.02 -9.58
C ALA A 508 -55.34 -49.50 -10.84
N SER A 509 -56.49 -50.07 -11.18
CA SER A 509 -57.28 -49.76 -12.39
C SER A 509 -56.44 -49.77 -13.67
N MET A 510 -55.48 -50.69 -13.74
CA MET A 510 -54.59 -50.86 -14.89
C MET A 510 -55.30 -51.72 -15.93
N PHE A 511 -55.05 -51.47 -17.21
CA PHE A 511 -55.59 -52.32 -18.28
C PHE A 511 -54.51 -52.65 -19.29
N VAL A 512 -54.75 -53.69 -20.09
CA VAL A 512 -53.83 -54.11 -21.15
C VAL A 512 -54.59 -54.26 -22.46
N THR A 513 -54.15 -53.53 -23.49
CA THR A 513 -54.57 -53.82 -24.85
C THR A 513 -53.87 -55.10 -25.28
N PHE A 514 -54.60 -56.08 -25.81
CA PHE A 514 -54.03 -57.41 -26.00
C PHE A 514 -54.52 -58.08 -27.29
N PHE A 515 -53.59 -58.63 -28.07
CA PHE A 515 -53.90 -59.44 -29.24
C PHE A 515 -53.33 -60.84 -29.06
N TYR A 516 -54.16 -61.87 -29.22
CA TYR A 516 -53.73 -63.26 -29.11
C TYR A 516 -54.29 -64.10 -30.26
N PHE A 517 -53.44 -64.94 -30.85
CA PHE A 517 -53.86 -65.88 -31.88
C PHE A 517 -53.24 -67.26 -31.71
N ILE A 518 -53.91 -68.25 -32.29
CA ILE A 518 -53.47 -69.63 -32.42
C ILE A 518 -53.41 -69.96 -33.91
N LEU A 519 -52.21 -70.26 -34.40
CA LEU A 519 -51.96 -70.68 -35.78
C LEU A 519 -51.75 -72.19 -35.84
N ASN A 520 -52.56 -72.87 -36.65
CA ASN A 520 -52.35 -74.26 -37.01
C ASN A 520 -51.30 -74.35 -38.14
N LEU A 521 -50.11 -74.81 -37.79
CA LEU A 521 -48.93 -74.89 -38.68
C LEU A 521 -49.08 -75.94 -39.81
N LYS A 522 -50.08 -76.81 -39.74
CA LYS A 522 -50.39 -77.77 -40.82
C LYS A 522 -51.39 -77.22 -41.82
N THR A 523 -52.44 -76.54 -41.34
CA THR A 523 -53.56 -76.11 -42.21
C THR A 523 -53.48 -74.65 -42.64
N GLY A 524 -52.66 -73.84 -41.96
CA GLY A 524 -52.64 -72.38 -42.11
C GLY A 524 -53.88 -71.69 -41.55
N GLU A 525 -54.70 -72.39 -40.74
CA GLU A 525 -55.85 -71.77 -40.07
C GLU A 525 -55.36 -70.99 -38.86
N LEU A 526 -55.69 -69.69 -38.83
CA LEU A 526 -55.37 -68.77 -37.75
C LEU A 526 -56.67 -68.33 -37.08
N GLU A 527 -56.81 -68.70 -35.81
CA GLU A 527 -57.86 -68.18 -34.94
C GLU A 527 -57.27 -67.06 -34.09
N TYR A 528 -57.97 -65.93 -33.93
CA TYR A 528 -57.46 -64.79 -33.15
C TYR A 528 -58.55 -64.14 -32.32
N CYS A 529 -58.11 -63.34 -31.35
CA CYS A 529 -58.93 -62.48 -30.52
C CYS A 529 -58.20 -61.14 -30.32
N ASN A 530 -58.90 -60.03 -30.53
CA ASN A 530 -58.39 -58.70 -30.29
C ASN A 530 -59.14 -58.02 -29.13
N ALA A 531 -58.45 -57.82 -28.01
CA ALA A 531 -58.92 -57.10 -26.83
C ALA A 531 -58.35 -55.67 -26.85
N GLY A 532 -58.84 -54.84 -27.78
CA GLY A 532 -58.52 -53.41 -27.86
C GLY A 532 -57.12 -53.05 -28.35
N HIS A 533 -56.36 -54.01 -28.91
CA HIS A 533 -55.01 -53.78 -29.43
C HIS A 533 -55.00 -53.38 -30.91
N ASN A 534 -53.85 -52.86 -31.36
CA ASN A 534 -53.62 -52.53 -32.76
C ASN A 534 -53.77 -53.78 -33.65
N PRO A 535 -54.57 -53.71 -34.74
CA PRO A 535 -54.71 -54.83 -35.67
C PRO A 535 -53.37 -55.20 -36.32
N PRO A 536 -52.94 -56.47 -36.28
CA PRO A 536 -51.72 -56.89 -36.95
C PRO A 536 -51.80 -56.75 -38.47
N PHE A 537 -50.65 -56.51 -39.10
CA PHE A 537 -50.53 -56.57 -40.56
C PHE A 537 -50.12 -57.97 -41.02
N VAL A 538 -50.72 -58.41 -42.12
CA VAL A 538 -50.42 -59.65 -42.83
C VAL A 538 -49.84 -59.28 -44.18
N LEU A 539 -48.60 -59.73 -44.42
CA LEU A 539 -47.94 -59.64 -45.72
C LEU A 539 -48.00 -61.03 -46.35
N ASP A 540 -48.75 -61.18 -47.44
CA ASP A 540 -48.84 -62.45 -48.15
C ASP A 540 -47.57 -62.74 -48.99
N GLU A 541 -47.57 -63.88 -49.69
CA GLU A 541 -46.46 -64.30 -50.58
C GLU A 541 -46.30 -63.36 -51.78
N ASP A 542 -47.40 -62.74 -52.25
CA ASP A 542 -47.41 -61.84 -53.40
C ASP A 542 -46.97 -60.40 -53.02
N GLY A 543 -46.79 -60.14 -51.71
CA GLY A 543 -46.35 -58.87 -51.16
C GLY A 543 -47.49 -57.87 -50.92
N GLU A 544 -48.75 -58.31 -50.96
CA GLU A 544 -49.90 -57.50 -50.53
C GLU A 544 -49.95 -57.42 -49.00
N ILE A 545 -50.23 -56.23 -48.49
CA ILE A 545 -50.32 -55.95 -47.06
C ILE A 545 -51.78 -55.68 -46.69
N THR A 546 -52.32 -56.49 -45.79
CA THR A 546 -53.68 -56.36 -45.27
C THR A 546 -53.67 -56.32 -43.75
N ALA A 547 -54.47 -55.46 -43.14
CA ALA A 547 -54.71 -55.54 -41.70
C ALA A 547 -55.68 -56.71 -41.43
N ILE A 548 -55.47 -57.46 -40.36
CA ILE A 548 -56.45 -58.45 -39.91
C ILE A 548 -57.72 -57.68 -39.51
N ASP A 549 -58.85 -57.99 -40.13
CA ASP A 549 -60.14 -57.39 -39.79
C ASP A 549 -60.58 -57.92 -38.41
N THR A 550 -60.56 -57.06 -37.38
CA THR A 550 -60.80 -57.50 -36.00
C THR A 550 -62.17 -57.06 -35.49
N VAL A 551 -62.91 -57.98 -34.88
CA VAL A 551 -63.98 -57.62 -33.94
C VAL A 551 -63.30 -57.07 -32.69
N HIS A 552 -63.40 -55.76 -32.47
CA HIS A 552 -62.75 -55.09 -31.34
C HIS A 552 -63.47 -55.39 -30.03
N GLY A 553 -62.82 -56.14 -29.14
CA GLY A 553 -63.18 -56.22 -27.71
C GLY A 553 -62.59 -55.06 -26.91
N PHE A 554 -63.06 -54.87 -25.67
CA PHE A 554 -62.45 -53.92 -24.73
C PHE A 554 -61.03 -54.39 -24.30
N PRO A 555 -60.14 -53.49 -23.86
CA PRO A 555 -58.89 -53.88 -23.22
C PRO A 555 -59.13 -54.72 -21.96
N LEU A 556 -58.23 -55.65 -21.67
CA LEU A 556 -58.36 -56.53 -20.51
C LEU A 556 -58.12 -55.76 -19.22
N GLY A 557 -58.88 -56.09 -18.16
CA GLY A 557 -58.75 -55.49 -16.83
C GLY A 557 -59.55 -54.20 -16.61
N VAL A 558 -60.25 -53.69 -17.64
CA VAL A 558 -61.09 -52.47 -17.52
C VAL A 558 -62.41 -52.75 -16.79
N MET A 559 -63.10 -53.80 -17.19
CA MET A 559 -64.36 -54.26 -16.61
C MET A 559 -64.55 -55.73 -16.97
N GLU A 560 -65.18 -56.52 -16.10
CA GLU A 560 -65.52 -57.91 -16.43
C GLU A 560 -66.38 -57.94 -17.70
N ALA A 561 -65.78 -58.34 -18.83
CA ALA A 561 -66.37 -58.16 -20.14
C ALA A 561 -67.38 -59.25 -20.52
N GLU A 562 -68.23 -58.94 -21.50
CA GLU A 562 -68.93 -59.95 -22.30
C GLU A 562 -67.92 -60.90 -22.97
N PRO A 563 -68.30 -62.15 -23.33
CA PRO A 563 -67.37 -63.11 -23.94
C PRO A 563 -66.69 -62.55 -25.19
N TYR A 564 -65.35 -62.62 -25.24
CA TYR A 564 -64.58 -62.16 -26.38
C TYR A 564 -64.79 -63.07 -27.58
N GLU A 565 -64.97 -62.47 -28.76
CA GLU A 565 -65.18 -63.21 -30.00
C GLU A 565 -63.87 -63.79 -30.55
N THR A 566 -64.00 -64.87 -31.33
CA THR A 566 -62.87 -65.49 -32.05
C THR A 566 -63.05 -65.27 -33.54
N GLY A 567 -62.16 -64.46 -34.13
CA GLY A 567 -62.02 -64.33 -35.57
C GLY A 567 -61.25 -65.50 -36.17
N LYS A 568 -61.48 -65.78 -37.47
CA LYS A 568 -60.79 -66.85 -38.20
C LYS A 568 -60.38 -66.38 -39.58
N ILE A 569 -59.12 -66.57 -39.92
CA ILE A 569 -58.60 -66.39 -41.28
C ILE A 569 -57.77 -67.61 -41.68
N LYS A 570 -57.57 -67.79 -42.98
CA LYS A 570 -56.67 -68.81 -43.51
C LYS A 570 -55.52 -68.15 -44.23
N ILE A 571 -54.31 -68.39 -43.76
CA ILE A 571 -53.07 -67.84 -44.32
C ILE A 571 -52.34 -68.92 -45.12
N ARG A 572 -51.51 -68.48 -46.08
CA ARG A 572 -50.71 -69.36 -46.94
C ARG A 572 -49.26 -69.45 -46.45
N PRO A 573 -48.54 -70.53 -46.75
CA PRO A 573 -47.08 -70.54 -46.66
C PRO A 573 -46.44 -69.27 -47.26
N GLY A 574 -45.39 -68.74 -46.64
CA GLY A 574 -44.74 -67.47 -47.01
C GLY A 574 -45.40 -66.22 -46.40
N THR A 575 -46.49 -66.37 -45.64
CA THR A 575 -47.20 -65.24 -45.03
C THR A 575 -46.46 -64.75 -43.77
N ARG A 576 -46.24 -63.43 -43.67
CA ARG A 576 -45.63 -62.78 -42.50
C ARG A 576 -46.68 -61.99 -41.73
N ILE A 577 -46.77 -62.24 -40.44
CA ILE A 577 -47.67 -61.53 -39.51
C ILE A 577 -46.83 -60.58 -38.70
N VAL A 578 -47.14 -59.29 -38.75
CA VAL A 578 -46.44 -58.21 -38.05
C VAL A 578 -47.36 -57.66 -36.97
N LEU A 579 -47.02 -57.96 -35.72
CA LEU A 579 -47.64 -57.41 -34.53
C LEU A 579 -46.78 -56.27 -33.99
N TYR A 580 -47.41 -55.19 -33.52
CA TYR A 580 -46.73 -54.00 -33.02
C TYR A 580 -47.58 -53.29 -31.96
N THR A 581 -46.93 -52.67 -30.98
CA THR A 581 -47.57 -51.77 -30.01
C THR A 581 -47.63 -50.34 -30.54
N ASP A 582 -48.43 -49.49 -29.90
CA ASP A 582 -48.58 -48.10 -30.31
C ASP A 582 -47.28 -47.30 -30.20
N GLY A 583 -46.32 -47.69 -29.36
CA GLY A 583 -44.99 -47.08 -29.34
C GLY A 583 -44.21 -47.14 -30.66
N VAL A 584 -44.65 -47.94 -31.64
CA VAL A 584 -44.17 -47.85 -33.03
C VAL A 584 -44.86 -46.71 -33.79
N THR A 585 -46.19 -46.62 -33.73
CA THR A 585 -46.98 -45.65 -34.51
C THR A 585 -47.10 -44.28 -33.85
N GLU A 586 -46.94 -44.20 -32.54
CA GLU A 586 -46.98 -43.00 -31.71
C GLU A 586 -45.58 -42.54 -31.29
N ALA A 587 -44.53 -43.14 -31.86
CA ALA A 587 -43.18 -42.60 -31.77
C ALA A 587 -43.17 -41.15 -32.25
N GLU A 588 -42.72 -40.25 -31.38
CA GLU A 588 -42.82 -38.80 -31.54
C GLU A 588 -41.45 -38.20 -31.87
N ASN A 589 -41.37 -37.34 -32.89
CA ASN A 589 -40.15 -36.60 -33.20
C ASN A 589 -40.08 -35.28 -32.41
N GLU A 590 -38.95 -34.53 -32.50
CA GLU A 590 -38.80 -33.24 -31.80
C GLU A 590 -39.89 -32.20 -32.12
N ALA A 591 -40.52 -32.31 -33.31
CA ALA A 591 -41.61 -31.45 -33.74
C ALA A 591 -43.00 -31.89 -33.23
N ARG A 592 -43.05 -32.92 -32.39
CA ARG A 592 -44.28 -33.54 -31.88
C ARG A 592 -45.15 -34.22 -32.92
N GLU A 593 -44.55 -34.64 -34.03
CA GLU A 593 -45.24 -35.41 -35.05
C GLU A 593 -45.09 -36.90 -34.77
N LEU A 594 -46.18 -37.65 -34.89
CA LEU A 594 -46.20 -39.10 -34.72
C LEU A 594 -45.72 -39.81 -36.01
N PHE A 595 -45.07 -40.97 -35.85
CA PHE A 595 -44.63 -41.83 -36.95
C PHE A 595 -45.82 -42.27 -37.82
N LYS A 596 -46.93 -42.62 -37.17
CA LYS A 596 -48.23 -43.08 -37.71
C LYS A 596 -48.13 -44.39 -38.50
N GLU A 597 -49.27 -45.06 -38.58
CA GLU A 597 -49.45 -46.30 -39.35
C GLU A 597 -49.00 -46.18 -40.81
N LYS A 598 -49.19 -45.00 -41.42
CA LYS A 598 -48.77 -44.75 -42.81
C LYS A 598 -47.29 -45.05 -43.06
N ARG A 599 -46.38 -44.60 -42.18
CA ARG A 599 -44.93 -44.82 -42.35
C ARG A 599 -44.54 -46.26 -42.03
N LEU A 600 -45.24 -46.90 -41.10
CA LEU A 600 -45.11 -48.33 -40.85
C LEU A 600 -45.44 -49.13 -42.11
N LEU A 601 -46.58 -48.86 -42.74
CA LEU A 601 -46.99 -49.49 -44.00
C LEU A 601 -46.00 -49.21 -45.15
N GLU A 602 -45.51 -47.98 -45.28
CA GLU A 602 -44.47 -47.64 -46.27
C GLU A 602 -43.20 -48.46 -46.06
N THR A 603 -42.79 -48.64 -44.81
CA THR A 603 -41.62 -49.46 -44.46
C THR A 603 -41.84 -50.94 -44.77
N LEU A 604 -43.02 -51.48 -44.42
CA LEU A 604 -43.36 -52.88 -44.70
C LEU A 604 -43.45 -53.16 -46.21
N LYS A 605 -43.93 -52.20 -47.02
CA LYS A 605 -43.96 -52.32 -48.49
C LYS A 605 -42.56 -52.45 -49.10
N LEU A 606 -41.56 -51.78 -48.52
CA LEU A 606 -40.16 -51.91 -48.95
C LEU A 606 -39.57 -53.28 -48.59
N MET A 607 -40.16 -53.97 -47.61
CA MET A 607 -39.74 -55.29 -47.14
C MET A 607 -40.56 -56.44 -47.76
N LYS A 608 -41.36 -56.18 -48.79
CA LYS A 608 -42.27 -57.17 -49.39
C LYS A 608 -41.60 -58.47 -49.84
N ASP A 609 -40.33 -58.41 -50.26
CA ASP A 609 -39.56 -59.56 -50.75
C ASP A 609 -38.71 -60.23 -49.64
N VAL A 610 -38.70 -59.66 -48.43
CA VAL A 610 -37.89 -60.13 -47.30
C VAL A 610 -38.66 -61.20 -46.50
N GLN A 611 -38.04 -62.37 -46.33
CA GLN A 611 -38.63 -63.49 -45.60
C GLN A 611 -38.12 -63.60 -44.16
N ASP A 612 -36.97 -63.02 -43.83
CA ASP A 612 -36.42 -63.05 -42.48
C ASP A 612 -37.23 -62.10 -41.55
N PRO A 613 -37.95 -62.61 -40.54
CA PRO A 613 -38.69 -61.77 -39.59
C PRO A 613 -37.78 -60.75 -38.87
N LYS A 614 -36.51 -61.08 -38.65
CA LYS A 614 -35.54 -60.19 -38.01
C LYS A 614 -35.23 -58.97 -38.86
N GLU A 615 -35.03 -59.15 -40.17
CA GLU A 615 -34.76 -58.05 -41.08
C GLU A 615 -35.96 -57.08 -41.14
N ILE A 616 -37.19 -57.61 -41.14
CA ILE A 616 -38.42 -56.81 -41.11
C ILE A 616 -38.51 -55.99 -39.81
N THR A 617 -38.30 -56.63 -38.65
CA THR A 617 -38.35 -55.94 -37.36
C THR A 617 -37.28 -54.85 -37.25
N LEU A 618 -36.03 -55.15 -37.66
CA LEU A 618 -34.94 -54.18 -37.60
C LEU A 618 -35.13 -53.02 -38.59
N ALA A 619 -35.77 -53.27 -39.75
CA ALA A 619 -36.11 -52.22 -40.70
C ALA A 619 -37.12 -51.23 -40.13
N VAL A 620 -38.21 -51.72 -39.51
CA VAL A 620 -39.20 -50.86 -38.86
C VAL A 620 -38.58 -50.10 -37.70
N LYS A 621 -37.81 -50.77 -36.84
CA LYS A 621 -37.07 -50.11 -35.75
C LYS A 621 -36.16 -48.99 -36.27
N LYS A 622 -35.43 -49.26 -37.36
CA LYS A 622 -34.55 -48.27 -37.99
C LYS A 622 -35.36 -47.08 -38.52
N ALA A 623 -36.48 -47.33 -39.19
CA ALA A 623 -37.36 -46.26 -39.70
C ALA A 623 -37.93 -45.40 -38.57
N VAL A 624 -38.34 -46.01 -37.45
CA VAL A 624 -38.78 -45.27 -36.24
C VAL A 624 -37.64 -44.41 -35.70
N LYS A 625 -36.44 -44.97 -35.53
CA LYS A 625 -35.27 -44.23 -35.03
C LYS A 625 -34.83 -43.10 -35.95
N GLU A 626 -34.86 -43.31 -37.26
CA GLU A 626 -34.55 -42.27 -38.25
C GLU A 626 -35.59 -41.14 -38.25
N PHE A 627 -36.84 -41.45 -37.86
CA PHE A 627 -37.89 -40.45 -37.72
C PHE A 627 -37.80 -39.66 -36.40
N THR A 628 -37.50 -40.32 -35.28
CA THR A 628 -37.44 -39.68 -33.96
C THR A 628 -36.13 -38.93 -33.69
N LEU A 629 -35.03 -39.33 -34.33
CA LEU A 629 -33.69 -38.76 -34.14
C LEU A 629 -33.24 -38.82 -32.67
N GLU A 630 -33.02 -37.66 -32.03
CA GLU A 630 -32.58 -37.51 -30.64
C GLU A 630 -33.76 -37.32 -29.67
N ALA A 631 -35.02 -37.37 -30.15
CA ALA A 631 -36.18 -37.26 -29.28
C ALA A 631 -36.25 -38.43 -28.29
N GLU A 632 -36.59 -38.13 -27.03
CA GLU A 632 -36.81 -39.17 -26.02
C GLU A 632 -37.96 -40.09 -26.43
N GLN A 633 -37.79 -41.38 -26.19
CA GLN A 633 -38.81 -42.38 -26.50
C GLN A 633 -40.08 -42.10 -25.69
N SER A 634 -41.18 -41.85 -26.40
CA SER A 634 -42.47 -41.49 -25.79
C SER A 634 -43.12 -42.69 -25.12
N ASP A 635 -43.13 -43.86 -25.76
CA ASP A 635 -43.71 -45.12 -25.27
C ASP A 635 -42.84 -46.35 -25.56
N ASP A 636 -43.13 -47.47 -24.91
CA ASP A 636 -42.43 -48.73 -25.12
C ASP A 636 -42.57 -49.21 -26.58
N LEU A 637 -41.44 -49.58 -27.19
CA LEU A 637 -41.41 -50.00 -28.60
C LEU A 637 -41.37 -51.52 -28.65
N THR A 638 -42.49 -52.13 -29.03
CA THR A 638 -42.60 -53.59 -29.11
C THR A 638 -43.10 -54.06 -30.46
N MET A 639 -42.44 -55.10 -30.98
CA MET A 639 -42.80 -55.74 -32.23
C MET A 639 -42.57 -57.24 -32.17
N LEU A 640 -43.44 -58.00 -32.82
CA LEU A 640 -43.30 -59.43 -33.03
C LEU A 640 -43.64 -59.77 -34.48
N VAL A 641 -42.70 -60.37 -35.20
CA VAL A 641 -42.88 -60.78 -36.60
C VAL A 641 -42.80 -62.29 -36.69
N ILE A 642 -43.79 -62.91 -37.32
CA ILE A 642 -43.92 -64.36 -37.48
C ILE A 642 -44.03 -64.67 -38.97
N ASN A 643 -43.09 -65.42 -39.52
CA ASN A 643 -43.15 -65.94 -40.89
C ASN A 643 -43.64 -67.39 -40.88
N TYR A 644 -44.81 -67.63 -41.45
CA TYR A 644 -45.39 -68.96 -41.59
C TYR A 644 -44.91 -69.60 -42.91
N LEU A 645 -44.06 -70.62 -42.82
CA LEU A 645 -43.47 -71.31 -43.97
C LEU A 645 -44.22 -72.59 -44.36
N GLY A 646 -45.00 -73.17 -43.44
CA GLY A 646 -45.77 -74.39 -43.68
C GLY A 646 -44.92 -75.66 -43.77
N GLY A 647 -45.51 -76.82 -43.51
CA GLY A 647 -44.80 -78.10 -43.35
C GLY A 647 -44.07 -78.70 -44.56
N ASN A 648 -44.05 -78.02 -45.72
CA ASN A 648 -43.41 -78.50 -46.97
C ASN A 648 -42.39 -77.50 -47.55
N TYR A 649 -41.93 -76.51 -46.79
CA TYR A 649 -41.00 -75.49 -47.30
C TYR A 649 -39.57 -76.05 -47.45
N THR A 650 -39.16 -76.36 -48.67
CA THR A 650 -37.73 -76.54 -49.02
C THR A 650 -37.12 -75.18 -49.31
N SER A 651 -36.17 -74.74 -48.47
CA SER A 651 -35.37 -73.53 -48.75
C SER A 651 -34.68 -73.68 -50.11
N LYS A 652 -34.68 -72.60 -50.90
CA LYS A 652 -33.74 -72.41 -52.01
C LYS A 652 -32.53 -71.63 -51.53
#